data_AF-A0A519E9J0-F1
#
_entry.id   AF-A0A519E9J0-F1
#
_cell.length_a   1.000
_cell.length_b   1.000
_cell.length_c   1.000
_cell.angle_alpha   90.00
_cell.angle_beta   90.00
_cell.angle_gamma   90.00
#
_symmetry.space_group_name_H-M   'P 1'
#
loop_
_entity.id
_entity.type
_entity.pdbx_description
1 polymer ?
#
loop_
_entity_poly.entity_id
_entity_poly.type
_entity_poly.pdbx_seq_one_letter_code
_entity_poly.pdbx_strand_id
1 'polypeptide(L)'
;MAIGPQKTHWVEFQLVDELGEPLANLPWRATNQAVREGCVAEYSGITDAQGVIRLEDLHPLDVTLLMPAAPLADVLQQRRLRAVRPEPERPGPGERTPLYGEQRPGFSPIEKTAREQGHLYHYLRIGQLCDGMPALSPPWPKGKRPAYHFPDPAYSGFTVPFEGLDRRHVLEICPLRAWSLVLHDKNEYSLANAYNLGLMSILAYSNEDGTKHGSPEEFFAQQCVDLSRTPRVWDGGKNWACLVTDVPFGDRYITWTRMNTATAVPPEGDTQLFTVSNAVHVLVAWRGTDFDRILAPDLATDLTFRPVEPDLKASCAPSVTCADLALDGRVHLGFKRAFKAATSCYADHLTQDLPQSIGGRKLYICGHSLGGALGLIHAATLKAHLPLLYTYGMPRTFTLSAIKGLSNVSHFRHVNDTDTIPSVPPEADLDNQLYNLYGPLGTTLGFSWSMGQALVNNLIKSGDPYCHHGEIAMLYKVEQHSQSRGSSYPAYRSKDGLGAPYYNTIKTRLPVRPNLYLVPSINKTLSEKSGKLQHLFIKSLDDKTLERIFPRYRNPKPGGLLGIGNHMMGEYMAHITHRLLIAIEPSRKPPLDAQAKIKLFAEQMTTHGSTSPKDEYERNDLFLKMHEQIDAALEATEQIEGGMVALQRFNSAVSLSGGLHE
;
A
#
# COMPACT_ATOMS: atom_id res chain seq x y z
N MET A 1 -48.14 31.78 39.30
CA MET A 1 -48.97 31.00 38.36
C MET A 1 -49.43 31.94 37.26
N ALA A 2 -48.90 31.81 36.04
CA ALA A 2 -49.50 32.46 34.88
C ALA A 2 -50.71 31.63 34.46
N ILE A 3 -51.91 32.19 34.56
CA ILE A 3 -53.19 31.51 34.31
C ILE A 3 -53.69 31.97 32.93
N GLY A 4 -53.42 31.16 31.92
CA GLY A 4 -53.88 31.30 30.53
C GLY A 4 -53.42 30.08 29.71
N PRO A 5 -54.08 29.74 28.59
CA PRO A 5 -53.65 28.63 27.73
C PRO A 5 -52.22 28.91 27.26
N GLN A 6 -51.27 28.07 27.68
CA GLN A 6 -49.89 28.18 27.23
C GLN A 6 -49.81 27.85 25.74
N LYS A 7 -49.05 28.64 24.98
CA LYS A 7 -48.75 28.29 23.59
C LYS A 7 -47.99 26.97 23.60
N THR A 8 -48.54 25.97 22.92
CA THR A 8 -47.86 24.72 22.68
C THR A 8 -46.96 24.84 21.46
N HIS A 9 -45.86 24.11 21.49
CA HIS A 9 -44.85 24.08 20.45
C HIS A 9 -44.72 22.65 19.90
N TRP A 10 -44.02 22.51 18.79
CA TRP A 10 -43.64 21.21 18.23
C TRP A 10 -42.17 21.17 17.89
N VAL A 11 -41.59 19.98 17.78
CA VAL A 11 -40.27 19.78 17.16
C VAL A 11 -40.27 18.52 16.34
N GLU A 12 -39.51 18.52 15.26
CA GLU A 12 -39.35 17.37 14.39
C GLU A 12 -37.87 17.06 14.19
N PHE A 13 -37.48 15.81 14.42
CA PHE A 13 -36.13 15.32 14.15
C PHE A 13 -36.18 14.38 12.96
N GLN A 14 -35.34 14.60 11.96
CA GLN A 14 -35.18 13.68 10.83
C GLN A 14 -33.78 13.09 10.87
N LEU A 15 -33.68 11.78 11.13
CA LEU A 15 -32.42 11.07 11.30
C LEU A 15 -32.03 10.37 10.00
N VAL A 16 -30.85 10.70 9.48
CA VAL A 16 -30.29 10.13 8.24
C VAL A 16 -28.81 9.77 8.42
N ASP A 17 -28.32 8.81 7.64
CA ASP A 17 -26.88 8.51 7.57
C ASP A 17 -26.13 9.47 6.59
N GLU A 18 -24.81 9.30 6.45
CA GLU A 18 -23.99 10.15 5.58
C GLU A 18 -24.29 10.04 4.08
N LEU A 19 -25.08 9.05 3.66
CA LEU A 19 -25.56 8.89 2.29
C LEU A 19 -26.99 9.42 2.11
N GLY A 20 -27.62 9.90 3.19
CA GLY A 20 -28.97 10.46 3.18
C GLY A 20 -30.05 9.41 3.39
N GLU A 21 -29.69 8.17 3.69
CA GLU A 21 -30.65 7.10 3.92
C GLU A 21 -31.26 7.23 5.32
N PRO A 22 -32.60 7.10 5.45
CA PRO A 22 -33.27 7.19 6.74
C PRO A 22 -32.83 6.15 7.77
N LEU A 23 -32.75 6.58 9.03
CA LEU A 23 -32.60 5.69 10.18
C LEU A 23 -33.98 5.32 10.76
N ALA A 24 -34.69 4.47 10.03
CA ALA A 24 -36.04 4.01 10.36
C ALA A 24 -36.08 2.89 11.42
N ASN A 25 -37.24 2.72 12.07
CA ASN A 25 -37.53 1.64 13.00
C ASN A 25 -36.60 1.57 14.22
N LEU A 26 -36.08 2.71 14.67
CA LEU A 26 -35.21 2.80 15.84
C LEU A 26 -35.96 3.34 17.06
N PRO A 27 -35.78 2.73 18.24
CA PRO A 27 -36.34 3.27 19.46
C PRO A 27 -35.70 4.61 19.81
N TRP A 28 -36.48 5.52 20.38
CA TRP A 28 -36.01 6.82 20.86
C TRP A 28 -36.74 7.21 22.14
N ARG A 29 -36.10 8.10 22.89
CA ARG A 29 -36.65 8.76 24.08
C ARG A 29 -36.36 10.26 24.01
N ALA A 30 -37.24 11.08 24.57
CA ALA A 30 -36.96 12.50 24.72
C ALA A 30 -37.39 12.98 26.11
N THR A 31 -36.59 13.89 26.68
CA THR A 31 -36.81 14.48 27.99
C THR A 31 -36.70 16.00 27.90
N ASN A 32 -37.44 16.69 28.77
CA ASN A 32 -37.26 18.12 29.04
C ASN A 32 -37.19 18.32 30.57
N GLN A 33 -37.11 19.57 31.03
CA GLN A 33 -37.10 19.88 32.46
C GLN A 33 -38.38 19.37 33.18
N ALA A 34 -39.55 19.48 32.56
CA ALA A 34 -40.81 19.03 33.14
C ALA A 34 -40.85 17.49 33.33
N VAL A 35 -40.25 16.71 32.43
CA VAL A 35 -40.06 15.26 32.61
C VAL A 35 -39.16 14.98 33.81
N ARG A 36 -38.04 15.72 33.94
CA ARG A 36 -37.08 15.53 35.04
C ARG A 36 -37.66 15.88 36.41
N GLU A 37 -38.60 16.82 36.45
CA GLU A 37 -39.33 17.21 37.67
C GLU A 37 -40.55 16.33 37.95
N GLY A 38 -40.86 15.36 37.08
CA GLY A 38 -42.00 14.45 37.23
C GLY A 38 -43.36 15.08 36.90
N CYS A 39 -43.37 16.24 36.24
CA CYS A 39 -44.59 16.95 35.85
C CYS A 39 -45.27 16.32 34.64
N VAL A 40 -44.51 15.68 33.75
CA VAL A 40 -45.01 14.94 32.58
C VAL A 40 -44.21 13.64 32.39
N ALA A 41 -44.78 12.65 31.71
CA ALA A 41 -44.09 11.41 31.40
C ALA A 41 -42.99 11.63 30.33
N GLU A 42 -41.96 10.78 30.34
CA GLU A 42 -40.93 10.76 29.29
C GLU A 42 -41.55 10.44 27.93
N TYR A 43 -41.14 11.16 26.89
CA TYR A 43 -41.58 10.90 25.53
C TYR A 43 -40.78 9.73 24.97
N SER A 44 -41.44 8.79 24.30
CA SER A 44 -40.75 7.67 23.66
C SER A 44 -41.51 7.16 22.45
N GLY A 45 -40.83 6.45 21.57
CA GLY A 45 -41.42 5.89 20.38
C GLY A 45 -40.41 5.18 19.49
N ILE A 46 -40.80 5.00 18.24
CA ILE A 46 -39.98 4.41 17.18
C ILE A 46 -39.92 5.41 16.02
N THR A 47 -38.76 5.55 15.38
CA THR A 47 -38.64 6.38 14.17
C THR A 47 -39.46 5.80 13.03
N ASP A 48 -40.13 6.65 12.25
CA ASP A 48 -40.92 6.18 11.11
C ASP A 48 -40.05 5.70 9.93
N ALA A 49 -40.68 5.33 8.81
CA ALA A 49 -39.98 4.86 7.62
C ALA A 49 -39.04 5.91 6.99
N GLN A 50 -39.22 7.19 7.32
CA GLN A 50 -38.42 8.32 6.86
C GLN A 50 -37.41 8.77 7.93
N GLY A 51 -37.28 8.02 9.04
CA GLY A 51 -36.39 8.35 10.14
C GLY A 51 -36.86 9.57 10.94
N VAL A 52 -38.14 9.91 10.87
CA VAL A 52 -38.71 11.10 11.48
C VAL A 52 -39.27 10.79 12.87
N ILE A 53 -39.06 11.75 13.78
CA ILE A 53 -39.64 11.82 15.12
C ILE A 53 -40.38 13.15 15.20
N ARG A 54 -41.68 13.10 15.49
CA ARG A 54 -42.52 14.28 15.68
C ARG A 54 -43.00 14.35 17.12
N LEU A 55 -42.67 15.44 17.80
CA LEU A 55 -43.18 15.76 19.14
C LEU A 55 -44.07 17.00 19.04
N GLU A 56 -45.27 16.90 19.62
CA GLU A 56 -46.26 17.97 19.65
C GLU A 56 -46.65 18.28 21.10
N ASP A 57 -47.45 19.33 21.29
CA ASP A 57 -47.93 19.76 22.60
C ASP A 57 -46.80 20.05 23.62
N LEU A 58 -45.68 20.60 23.15
CA LEU A 58 -44.51 20.91 23.96
C LEU A 58 -44.65 22.25 24.68
N HIS A 59 -44.24 22.27 25.95
CA HIS A 59 -44.00 23.52 26.69
C HIS A 59 -42.74 24.22 26.15
N PRO A 60 -42.59 25.54 26.37
CA PRO A 60 -41.41 26.31 25.95
C PRO A 60 -40.19 25.98 26.83
N LEU A 61 -39.71 24.73 26.73
CA LEU A 61 -38.59 24.15 27.45
C LEU A 61 -37.69 23.45 26.44
N ASP A 62 -36.40 23.36 26.78
CA ASP A 62 -35.43 22.61 25.99
C ASP A 62 -35.80 21.13 25.92
N VAL A 63 -35.67 20.54 24.74
CA VAL A 63 -35.96 19.13 24.48
C VAL A 63 -34.67 18.39 24.14
N THR A 64 -34.35 17.37 24.93
CA THR A 64 -33.20 16.48 24.70
C THR A 64 -33.68 15.17 24.10
N LEU A 65 -33.18 14.83 22.90
CA LEU A 65 -33.37 13.55 22.24
C LEU A 65 -32.26 12.56 22.63
N LEU A 66 -32.65 11.34 23.00
CA LEU A 66 -31.77 10.21 23.27
C LEU A 66 -32.20 8.96 22.48
N MET A 67 -31.23 8.13 22.12
CA MET A 67 -31.45 6.83 21.49
C MET A 67 -30.79 5.71 22.30
N PRO A 68 -31.39 4.52 22.42
CA PRO A 68 -30.72 3.38 23.02
C PRO A 68 -29.44 3.01 22.25
N ALA A 69 -28.33 2.85 22.97
CA ALA A 69 -27.01 2.67 22.36
C ALA A 69 -26.87 1.45 21.44
N ALA A 70 -27.40 0.28 21.85
CA ALA A 70 -27.21 -0.97 21.09
C ALA A 70 -27.94 -0.98 19.74
N PRO A 71 -29.25 -0.72 19.65
CA PRO A 71 -29.96 -0.68 18.36
C PRO A 71 -29.37 0.34 17.38
N LEU A 72 -28.98 1.52 17.89
CA LEU A 72 -28.37 2.55 17.05
C LEU A 72 -26.98 2.10 16.54
N ALA A 73 -26.16 1.50 17.40
CA ALA A 73 -24.85 0.97 17.02
C ALA A 73 -24.97 -0.14 15.96
N ASP A 74 -25.94 -1.05 16.12
CA ASP A 74 -26.15 -2.15 15.18
C ASP A 74 -26.47 -1.65 13.77
N VAL A 75 -27.36 -0.66 13.65
CA VAL A 75 -27.67 -0.04 12.36
C VAL A 75 -26.50 0.76 11.81
N LEU A 76 -25.85 1.59 12.62
CA LEU A 76 -24.75 2.46 12.18
C LEU A 76 -23.48 1.68 11.79
N GLN A 77 -23.29 0.47 12.30
CA GLN A 77 -22.25 -0.44 11.84
C GLN A 77 -22.51 -1.01 10.44
N GLN A 78 -23.73 -0.91 9.91
CA GLN A 78 -24.07 -1.34 8.55
C GLN A 78 -24.04 -0.18 7.54
N ARG A 79 -24.11 1.07 7.99
CA ARG A 79 -24.12 2.26 7.11
C ARG A 79 -22.71 2.66 6.65
N ARG A 80 -22.55 3.03 5.37
CA ARG A 80 -21.24 3.39 4.79
C ARG A 80 -20.96 4.89 4.91
N LEU A 81 -19.67 5.23 4.93
CA LEU A 81 -19.24 6.63 4.82
C LEU A 81 -19.31 7.10 3.37
N ARG A 82 -19.63 8.39 3.17
CA ARG A 82 -19.40 9.04 1.88
C ARG A 82 -17.91 9.10 1.53
N ALA A 83 -17.62 9.21 0.23
CA ALA A 83 -16.25 9.17 -0.29
C ALA A 83 -15.40 10.34 0.20
N VAL A 84 -15.84 11.56 -0.10
CA VAL A 84 -15.13 12.79 0.26
C VAL A 84 -15.78 13.41 1.49
N ARG A 85 -14.97 13.84 2.45
CA ARG A 85 -15.38 14.44 3.73
C ARG A 85 -14.47 15.63 4.01
N PRO A 86 -14.92 16.63 4.79
CA PRO A 86 -14.07 17.75 5.14
C PRO A 86 -13.06 17.29 6.19
N GLU A 87 -11.80 17.09 5.78
CA GLU A 87 -10.72 16.79 6.72
C GLU A 87 -10.32 18.08 7.46
N PRO A 88 -10.37 18.11 8.81
CA PRO A 88 -9.85 19.25 9.56
C PRO A 88 -8.34 19.35 9.38
N GLU A 89 -7.80 20.55 9.62
CA GLU A 89 -6.34 20.80 9.56
C GLU A 89 -5.59 19.76 10.39
N ARG A 90 -4.50 19.24 9.84
CA ARG A 90 -3.73 18.19 10.51
C ARG A 90 -2.93 18.84 11.66
N PRO A 91 -2.95 18.26 12.87
CA PRO A 91 -2.19 18.79 13.98
C PRO A 91 -0.70 18.84 13.66
N GLY A 92 -0.02 19.87 14.18
CA GLY A 92 1.43 19.97 14.09
C GLY A 92 2.14 18.89 14.92
N PRO A 93 3.45 18.67 14.70
CA PRO A 93 4.24 17.75 15.50
C PRO A 93 4.11 18.08 17.00
N GLY A 94 3.62 17.12 17.81
CA GLY A 94 3.46 17.26 19.26
C GLY A 94 2.10 17.76 19.75
N GLU A 95 1.18 18.15 18.86
CA GLU A 95 -0.19 18.50 19.24
C GLU A 95 -1.01 17.23 19.55
N ARG A 96 -1.60 17.18 20.76
CA ARG A 96 -2.40 16.04 21.27
C ARG A 96 -3.88 16.37 21.45
N THR A 97 -4.35 17.49 20.91
CA THR A 97 -5.72 17.98 21.07
C THR A 97 -6.70 17.05 20.35
N PRO A 98 -7.96 16.89 20.81
CA PRO A 98 -8.91 16.01 20.15
C PRO A 98 -9.04 16.41 18.68
N LEU A 99 -8.90 15.43 17.78
CA LEU A 99 -8.83 15.59 16.33
C LEU A 99 -10.13 16.11 15.68
N TYR A 100 -11.16 16.45 16.47
CA TYR A 100 -12.54 16.67 16.07
C TYR A 100 -12.88 18.17 16.13
N GLY A 101 -12.80 18.86 15.01
CA GLY A 101 -13.43 20.16 14.83
C GLY A 101 -14.92 20.02 14.48
N GLU A 102 -15.66 21.13 14.54
CA GLU A 102 -16.96 21.23 13.87
C GLU A 102 -16.78 20.86 12.39
N GLN A 103 -17.76 20.14 11.85
CA GLN A 103 -17.74 19.85 10.43
C GLN A 103 -17.81 21.18 9.66
N ARG A 104 -16.91 21.39 8.71
CA ARG A 104 -16.94 22.62 7.90
C ARG A 104 -18.30 22.73 7.19
N PRO A 105 -19.04 23.85 7.37
CA PRO A 105 -20.34 24.02 6.74
C PRO A 105 -20.22 24.11 5.22
N GLY A 106 -21.29 23.75 4.53
CA GLY A 106 -21.41 23.78 3.08
C GLY A 106 -20.78 22.59 2.36
N PHE A 107 -20.36 21.55 3.09
CA PHE A 107 -19.74 20.38 2.51
C PHE A 107 -20.73 19.24 2.27
N SER A 108 -21.68 19.01 3.19
CA SER A 108 -22.62 17.89 3.08
C SER A 108 -23.72 18.19 2.05
N PRO A 109 -24.02 17.26 1.12
CA PRO A 109 -25.21 17.37 0.28
C PRO A 109 -26.51 17.45 1.11
N ILE A 110 -26.56 16.76 2.24
CA ILE A 110 -27.71 16.75 3.16
C ILE A 110 -27.87 18.11 3.82
N GLU A 111 -26.76 18.74 4.23
CA GLU A 111 -26.78 20.12 4.75
C GLU A 111 -27.35 21.10 3.73
N LYS A 112 -26.94 20.97 2.46
CA LYS A 112 -27.45 21.79 1.37
C LYS A 112 -28.97 21.62 1.19
N THR A 113 -29.44 20.37 1.07
CA THR A 113 -30.87 20.08 0.92
C THR A 113 -31.69 20.53 2.13
N ALA A 114 -31.20 20.30 3.35
CA ALA A 114 -31.88 20.73 4.56
C ALA A 114 -32.06 22.26 4.59
N ARG A 115 -31.00 23.01 4.26
CA ARG A 115 -31.07 24.49 4.21
C ARG A 115 -31.98 25.01 3.12
N GLU A 116 -31.96 24.40 1.93
CA GLU A 116 -32.86 24.75 0.82
C GLU A 116 -34.34 24.55 1.20
N GLN A 117 -34.63 23.56 2.05
CA GLN A 117 -35.97 23.28 2.59
C GLN A 117 -36.32 24.11 3.84
N GLY A 118 -35.42 24.99 4.29
CA GLY A 118 -35.63 25.82 5.48
C GLY A 118 -35.51 25.06 6.81
N HIS A 119 -34.86 23.89 6.82
CA HIS A 119 -34.62 23.07 8.00
C HIS A 119 -33.25 23.40 8.63
N LEU A 120 -33.13 23.15 9.94
CA LEU A 120 -31.82 23.21 10.61
C LEU A 120 -31.06 21.90 10.39
N TYR A 121 -29.74 21.98 10.25
CA TYR A 121 -28.87 20.83 9.99
C TYR A 121 -27.86 20.65 11.13
N HIS A 122 -27.63 19.40 11.51
CA HIS A 122 -26.68 19.00 12.55
C HIS A 122 -25.94 17.74 12.13
N TYR A 123 -24.61 17.73 12.31
CA TYR A 123 -23.80 16.54 12.09
C TYR A 123 -23.37 15.93 13.43
N LEU A 124 -23.81 14.71 13.70
CA LEU A 124 -23.66 14.06 15.00
C LEU A 124 -22.90 12.74 14.90
N ARG A 125 -22.20 12.39 15.97
CA ARG A 125 -21.65 11.03 16.16
C ARG A 125 -22.54 10.28 17.12
N ILE A 126 -22.49 8.95 17.07
CA ILE A 126 -23.32 8.06 17.90
C ILE A 126 -23.31 8.47 19.39
N GLY A 127 -22.15 8.79 19.96
CA GLY A 127 -22.03 9.17 21.37
C GLY A 127 -22.69 10.49 21.76
N GLN A 128 -23.13 11.30 20.79
CA GLN A 128 -23.87 12.54 21.03
C GLN A 128 -25.40 12.31 21.01
N LEU A 129 -25.84 11.08 20.72
CA LEU A 129 -27.25 10.70 20.65
C LEU A 129 -27.57 9.54 21.58
N CYS A 130 -26.64 8.61 21.78
CA CYS A 130 -26.89 7.43 22.58
C CYS A 130 -26.86 7.71 24.08
N ASP A 131 -27.57 6.90 24.85
CA ASP A 131 -27.66 6.95 26.32
C ASP A 131 -26.52 6.20 27.05
N GLY A 132 -25.54 5.66 26.32
CA GLY A 132 -24.40 4.96 26.90
C GLY A 132 -23.46 4.35 25.87
N MET A 133 -22.44 3.64 26.34
CA MET A 133 -21.53 2.88 25.47
C MET A 133 -22.19 1.55 25.06
N PRO A 134 -22.34 1.23 23.75
CA PRO A 134 -22.80 -0.07 23.33
C PRO A 134 -21.75 -1.16 23.64
N ALA A 135 -22.20 -2.41 23.77
CA ALA A 135 -21.28 -3.54 23.84
C ALA A 135 -20.60 -3.70 22.47
N LEU A 136 -19.28 -3.48 22.43
CA LEU A 136 -18.49 -3.64 21.20
C LEU A 136 -17.90 -5.03 21.12
N SER A 137 -17.91 -5.62 19.93
CA SER A 137 -17.25 -6.88 19.62
C SER A 137 -16.27 -6.67 18.45
N PRO A 138 -14.96 -6.89 18.63
CA PRO A 138 -14.28 -7.24 19.88
C PRO A 138 -14.36 -6.11 20.94
N PRO A 139 -14.20 -6.43 22.23
CA PRO A 139 -14.29 -5.45 23.31
C PRO A 139 -13.30 -4.29 23.14
N TRP A 140 -13.74 -3.09 23.54
CA TRP A 140 -12.86 -1.92 23.62
C TRP A 140 -12.10 -1.90 24.97
N PRO A 141 -10.87 -1.34 25.03
CA PRO A 141 -10.14 -1.23 26.29
C PRO A 141 -10.96 -0.58 27.42
N LYS A 142 -11.01 -1.25 28.58
CA LYS A 142 -11.74 -0.78 29.76
C LYS A 142 -11.29 0.62 30.18
N GLY A 143 -12.25 1.47 30.54
CA GLY A 143 -12.00 2.85 30.99
C GLY A 143 -11.60 3.82 29.87
N LYS A 144 -11.54 3.38 28.61
CA LYS A 144 -11.35 4.23 27.43
C LYS A 144 -12.61 4.20 26.57
N ARG A 145 -12.69 5.15 25.65
CA ARG A 145 -13.73 5.23 24.61
C ARG A 145 -13.11 5.56 23.26
N PRO A 146 -13.66 5.07 22.14
CA PRO A 146 -13.30 5.56 20.81
C PRO A 146 -13.72 7.03 20.71
N ALA A 147 -12.78 7.94 20.98
CA ALA A 147 -13.11 9.35 21.24
C ALA A 147 -13.75 10.06 20.04
N TYR A 148 -13.49 9.61 18.81
CA TYR A 148 -14.18 10.13 17.61
C TYR A 148 -15.67 9.81 17.62
N HIS A 149 -16.03 8.53 17.82
CA HIS A 149 -17.43 8.08 17.81
C HIS A 149 -18.19 8.45 19.07
N PHE A 150 -17.47 8.55 20.20
CA PHE A 150 -18.02 8.84 21.52
C PHE A 150 -17.33 10.06 22.13
N PRO A 151 -17.56 11.28 21.60
CA PRO A 151 -16.92 12.49 22.08
C PRO A 151 -17.51 12.98 23.41
N ASP A 152 -18.80 12.74 23.66
CA ASP A 152 -19.49 13.13 24.90
C ASP A 152 -19.39 12.03 25.98
N PRO A 153 -18.73 12.28 27.13
CA PRO A 153 -18.53 11.26 28.16
C PRO A 153 -19.77 11.07 29.04
N ALA A 154 -20.66 12.06 29.05
CA ALA A 154 -21.87 12.05 29.87
C ALA A 154 -23.08 11.47 29.12
N TYR A 155 -22.95 11.20 27.81
CA TYR A 155 -24.04 10.68 26.97
C TYR A 155 -25.29 11.57 27.08
N SER A 156 -25.08 12.88 26.93
CA SER A 156 -26.05 13.93 27.24
C SER A 156 -27.23 13.97 26.26
N GLY A 157 -27.11 13.31 25.11
CA GLY A 157 -28.07 13.38 24.01
C GLY A 157 -27.99 14.68 23.22
N PHE A 158 -28.90 14.84 22.27
CA PHE A 158 -28.99 16.03 21.42
C PHE A 158 -30.08 16.97 21.94
N THR A 159 -29.69 18.15 22.41
CA THR A 159 -30.63 19.13 22.98
C THR A 159 -30.96 20.23 21.99
N VAL A 160 -32.25 20.46 21.78
CA VAL A 160 -32.81 21.61 21.06
C VAL A 160 -33.28 22.63 22.10
N PRO A 161 -32.73 23.86 22.10
CA PRO A 161 -33.21 24.91 22.98
C PRO A 161 -34.62 25.33 22.59
N PHE A 162 -35.39 25.94 23.50
CA PHE A 162 -36.79 26.32 23.20
C PHE A 162 -36.93 27.20 21.94
N GLU A 163 -35.95 28.06 21.63
CA GLU A 163 -35.95 28.90 20.41
C GLU A 163 -35.80 28.08 19.13
N GLY A 164 -35.30 26.85 19.25
CA GLY A 164 -35.21 25.86 18.21
C GLY A 164 -36.47 25.02 18.05
N LEU A 165 -37.56 25.28 18.78
CA LEU A 165 -38.85 24.63 18.52
C LEU A 165 -39.52 25.23 17.25
N ASP A 166 -40.68 24.66 16.90
CA ASP A 166 -41.52 24.94 15.74
C ASP A 166 -40.81 24.80 14.39
N ARG A 167 -39.88 23.86 14.31
CA ARG A 167 -39.07 23.57 13.11
C ARG A 167 -38.57 22.14 13.08
N ARG A 168 -38.11 21.73 11.89
CA ARG A 168 -37.42 20.46 11.66
C ARG A 168 -35.91 20.61 11.83
N HIS A 169 -35.32 19.63 12.52
CA HIS A 169 -33.89 19.41 12.67
C HIS A 169 -33.49 18.15 11.90
N VAL A 170 -32.70 18.31 10.85
CA VAL A 170 -32.08 17.20 10.12
C VAL A 170 -30.79 16.81 10.84
N LEU A 171 -30.75 15.59 11.37
CA LEU A 171 -29.64 15.02 12.09
C LEU A 171 -28.92 14.03 11.16
N GLU A 172 -27.83 14.46 10.57
CA GLU A 172 -26.93 13.59 9.81
C GLU A 172 -25.98 12.88 10.77
N ILE A 173 -26.07 11.55 10.82
CA ILE A 173 -25.39 10.74 11.83
C ILE A 173 -24.22 9.99 11.21
N CYS A 174 -23.03 10.22 11.74
CA CYS A 174 -21.81 9.53 11.35
C CYS A 174 -21.93 8.02 11.66
N PRO A 175 -21.76 7.14 10.65
CA PRO A 175 -21.68 5.71 10.85
C PRO A 175 -20.62 5.26 11.87
N LEU A 176 -20.89 4.13 12.52
CA LEU A 176 -19.97 3.48 13.44
C LEU A 176 -19.07 2.54 12.65
N ARG A 177 -18.02 3.09 12.04
CA ARG A 177 -17.08 2.40 11.15
C ARG A 177 -15.63 2.63 11.56
N ALA A 178 -14.71 1.81 11.05
CA ALA A 178 -13.27 2.03 11.17
C ALA A 178 -12.60 1.97 9.80
N TRP A 179 -11.39 2.51 9.68
CA TRP A 179 -10.58 2.38 8.47
C TRP A 179 -9.89 1.01 8.43
N SER A 180 -9.96 0.36 7.27
CA SER A 180 -9.15 -0.79 6.91
C SER A 180 -8.36 -0.51 5.64
N LEU A 181 -7.15 -1.05 5.55
CA LEU A 181 -6.35 -0.96 4.33
C LEU A 181 -7.04 -1.79 3.25
N VAL A 182 -7.11 -1.25 2.03
CA VAL A 182 -7.55 -2.02 0.86
C VAL A 182 -6.45 -3.02 0.52
N LEU A 183 -6.73 -4.31 0.74
CA LEU A 183 -5.86 -5.42 0.42
C LEU A 183 -6.66 -6.52 -0.31
N HIS A 184 -6.04 -7.14 -1.31
CA HIS A 184 -6.64 -8.13 -2.20
C HIS A 184 -5.99 -9.49 -2.01
N ASP A 185 -6.80 -10.50 -1.70
CA ASP A 185 -6.38 -11.88 -1.59
C ASP A 185 -6.50 -12.58 -2.95
N LYS A 186 -5.63 -12.19 -3.88
CA LYS A 186 -5.51 -12.82 -5.20
C LYS A 186 -4.05 -13.16 -5.47
N ASN A 187 -3.84 -14.24 -6.20
CA ASN A 187 -2.52 -14.63 -6.74
C ASN A 187 -2.12 -13.81 -7.99
N GLU A 188 -2.88 -12.76 -8.27
CA GLU A 188 -2.66 -11.82 -9.36
C GLU A 188 -2.11 -10.51 -8.80
N TYR A 189 -1.35 -9.78 -9.62
CA TYR A 189 -0.74 -8.54 -9.19
C TYR A 189 -1.83 -7.49 -8.92
N SER A 190 -1.86 -6.98 -7.69
CA SER A 190 -2.72 -5.86 -7.30
C SER A 190 -1.90 -4.58 -7.08
N LEU A 191 -2.33 -3.49 -7.73
CA LEU A 191 -1.73 -2.17 -7.54
C LEU A 191 -2.04 -1.58 -6.15
N ALA A 192 -3.22 -1.87 -5.59
CA ALA A 192 -3.59 -1.48 -4.24
C ALA A 192 -2.72 -2.18 -3.18
N ASN A 193 -2.45 -3.49 -3.35
CA ASN A 193 -1.51 -4.21 -2.49
C ASN A 193 -0.10 -3.64 -2.60
N ALA A 194 0.38 -3.42 -3.84
CA ALA A 194 1.69 -2.82 -4.08
C ALA A 194 1.85 -1.47 -3.38
N TYR A 195 0.79 -0.68 -3.30
CA TYR A 195 0.78 0.59 -2.60
C TYR A 195 0.75 0.43 -1.07
N ASN A 196 -0.29 -0.21 -0.52
CA ASN A 196 -0.49 -0.27 0.92
C ASN A 196 0.57 -1.12 1.63
N LEU A 197 1.03 -2.22 1.04
CA LEU A 197 2.12 -3.04 1.62
C LEU A 197 3.48 -2.35 1.50
N GLY A 198 3.63 -1.40 0.55
CA GLY A 198 4.77 -0.50 0.48
C GLY A 198 4.77 0.49 1.63
N LEU A 199 3.61 1.09 1.94
CA LEU A 199 3.43 1.95 3.11
C LEU A 199 3.68 1.19 4.43
N MET A 200 3.25 -0.07 4.53
CA MET A 200 3.55 -0.89 5.72
C MET A 200 5.04 -1.20 5.84
N SER A 201 5.74 -1.35 4.70
CA SER A 201 7.20 -1.47 4.69
C SER A 201 7.89 -0.19 5.15
N ILE A 202 7.36 1.00 4.85
CA ILE A 202 7.83 2.28 5.44
C ILE A 202 7.56 2.32 6.94
N LEU A 203 6.33 2.01 7.35
CA LEU A 203 5.90 2.08 8.75
C LEU A 203 6.76 1.18 9.66
N ALA A 204 7.27 0.05 9.14
CA ALA A 204 8.17 -0.84 9.85
C ALA A 204 9.54 -0.21 10.20
N TYR A 205 9.96 0.85 9.49
CA TYR A 205 11.19 1.60 9.77
C TYR A 205 11.03 2.69 10.83
N SER A 206 9.80 2.96 11.28
CA SER A 206 9.56 3.96 12.32
C SER A 206 10.29 3.62 13.60
N ASN A 207 11.08 4.57 14.13
CA ASN A 207 11.72 4.44 15.44
C ASN A 207 10.80 4.88 16.60
N GLU A 208 9.63 5.46 16.29
CA GLU A 208 8.68 5.97 17.27
C GLU A 208 7.86 4.85 17.90
N ASP A 209 7.51 5.00 19.18
CA ASP A 209 6.81 3.99 19.97
C ASP A 209 5.46 4.47 20.54
N GLY A 210 4.57 3.51 20.76
CA GLY A 210 3.31 3.73 21.47
C GLY A 210 2.38 4.71 20.75
N THR A 211 2.06 5.84 21.38
CA THR A 211 1.12 6.81 20.80
C THR A 211 1.83 7.96 20.07
N LYS A 212 3.14 7.84 19.83
CA LYS A 212 3.91 8.88 19.14
C LYS A 212 3.60 8.86 17.63
N HIS A 213 3.61 10.04 17.04
CA HIS A 213 3.27 10.23 15.63
C HIS A 213 4.18 9.40 14.72
N GLY A 214 3.58 8.63 13.80
CA GLY A 214 4.33 7.80 12.86
C GLY A 214 4.74 6.43 13.40
N SER A 215 4.37 6.07 14.63
CA SER A 215 4.53 4.69 15.11
C SER A 215 3.44 3.76 14.53
N PRO A 216 3.71 2.45 14.36
CA PRO A 216 2.67 1.50 13.96
C PRO A 216 1.45 1.51 14.89
N GLU A 217 1.69 1.63 16.20
CA GLU A 217 0.62 1.65 17.20
C GLU A 217 -0.25 2.90 17.10
N GLU A 218 0.31 4.09 16.86
CA GLU A 218 -0.47 5.30 16.60
C GLU A 218 -1.31 5.17 15.33
N PHE A 219 -0.74 4.62 14.25
CA PHE A 219 -1.44 4.43 12.99
C PHE A 219 -2.68 3.52 13.16
N PHE A 220 -2.52 2.35 13.77
CA PHE A 220 -3.63 1.39 13.89
C PHE A 220 -4.58 1.70 15.06
N ALA A 221 -4.06 2.13 16.21
CA ALA A 221 -4.87 2.32 17.41
C ALA A 221 -5.56 3.69 17.47
N GLN A 222 -5.10 4.68 16.68
CA GLN A 222 -5.66 6.03 16.67
C GLN A 222 -6.15 6.41 15.28
N GLN A 223 -5.27 6.44 14.27
CA GLN A 223 -5.69 6.91 12.94
C GLN A 223 -6.76 6.01 12.33
N CYS A 224 -6.64 4.68 12.44
CA CYS A 224 -7.61 3.76 11.84
C CYS A 224 -8.98 3.73 12.54
N VAL A 225 -9.12 4.30 13.73
CA VAL A 225 -10.40 4.39 14.46
C VAL A 225 -10.93 5.83 14.53
N ASP A 226 -10.23 6.76 13.89
CA ASP A 226 -10.62 8.16 13.78
C ASP A 226 -11.06 8.47 12.34
N LEU A 227 -12.37 8.59 12.15
CA LEU A 227 -12.91 8.89 10.82
C LEU A 227 -12.81 10.38 10.46
N SER A 228 -12.24 11.26 11.28
CA SER A 228 -12.08 12.69 10.93
C SER A 228 -11.17 12.89 9.71
N ARG A 229 -10.25 11.95 9.45
CA ARG A 229 -9.22 12.07 8.41
C ARG A 229 -8.93 10.73 7.76
N THR A 230 -8.45 10.78 6.54
CA THR A 230 -7.80 9.63 5.90
C THR A 230 -6.47 9.34 6.62
N PRO A 231 -6.23 8.08 7.04
CA PRO A 231 -4.97 7.68 7.67
C PRO A 231 -3.78 7.91 6.75
N ARG A 232 -2.62 8.22 7.34
CA ARG A 232 -1.38 8.43 6.60
C ARG A 232 -0.18 7.80 7.28
N VAL A 233 0.81 7.41 6.47
CA VAL A 233 2.10 6.89 6.93
C VAL A 233 3.17 7.96 6.76
N TRP A 234 3.90 8.20 7.85
CA TRP A 234 5.02 9.13 7.92
C TRP A 234 6.34 8.43 7.55
N ASP A 235 7.10 9.03 6.63
CA ASP A 235 8.38 8.52 6.11
C ASP A 235 9.56 9.45 6.46
N GLY A 236 9.50 10.18 7.59
CA GLY A 236 10.58 11.10 7.99
C GLY A 236 10.70 12.39 7.17
N GLY A 237 9.78 12.63 6.23
CA GLY A 237 9.76 13.85 5.40
C GLY A 237 8.56 13.94 4.47
N LYS A 238 7.95 12.79 4.11
CA LYS A 238 6.70 12.71 3.34
C LYS A 238 5.60 12.06 4.17
N ASN A 239 4.36 12.48 3.93
CA ASN A 239 3.17 11.99 4.63
C ASN A 239 2.18 11.37 3.64
N TRP A 240 2.29 10.05 3.46
CA TRP A 240 1.61 9.30 2.41
C TRP A 240 0.18 8.92 2.81
N ALA A 241 -0.82 9.34 2.03
CA ALA A 241 -2.21 8.95 2.27
C ALA A 241 -2.40 7.44 2.06
N CYS A 242 -3.14 6.76 2.93
CA CYS A 242 -3.42 5.34 2.73
C CYS A 242 -4.63 5.14 1.81
N LEU A 243 -4.61 4.08 1.01
CA LEU A 243 -5.80 3.63 0.29
C LEU A 243 -6.64 2.78 1.24
N VAL A 244 -7.70 3.38 1.80
CA VAL A 244 -8.53 2.78 2.85
C VAL A 244 -10.01 2.70 2.47
N THR A 245 -10.65 1.63 2.94
CA THR A 245 -12.10 1.46 2.94
C THR A 245 -12.62 1.53 4.37
N ASP A 246 -13.87 1.94 4.55
CA ASP A 246 -14.56 1.87 5.83
C ASP A 246 -15.17 0.48 6.03
N VAL A 247 -14.93 -0.12 7.20
CA VAL A 247 -15.46 -1.44 7.62
C VAL A 247 -16.33 -1.27 8.86
N PRO A 248 -17.22 -2.23 9.23
CA PRO A 248 -17.93 -2.16 10.51
C PRO A 248 -16.94 -1.90 11.65
N PHE A 249 -17.32 -1.14 12.68
CA PHE A 249 -16.39 -0.87 13.79
C PHE A 249 -15.95 -2.15 14.52
N GLY A 250 -16.77 -3.20 14.49
CA GLY A 250 -16.39 -4.53 14.96
C GLY A 250 -15.25 -5.19 14.16
N ASP A 251 -15.09 -4.83 12.89
CA ASP A 251 -14.07 -5.40 11.99
C ASP A 251 -12.78 -4.57 11.94
N ARG A 252 -12.62 -3.61 12.86
CA ARG A 252 -11.41 -2.79 13.00
C ARG A 252 -10.16 -3.62 13.32
N TYR A 253 -8.99 -3.01 13.20
CA TYR A 253 -7.75 -3.58 13.72
C TYR A 253 -7.78 -3.69 15.25
N ILE A 254 -7.37 -4.85 15.77
CA ILE A 254 -7.52 -5.21 17.19
C ILE A 254 -6.25 -5.63 17.90
N THR A 255 -5.27 -6.16 17.15
CA THR A 255 -4.00 -6.60 17.71
C THR A 255 -2.90 -5.96 16.90
N TRP A 256 -1.94 -5.35 17.57
CA TRP A 256 -0.71 -4.87 16.99
C TRP A 256 0.43 -5.22 17.94
N THR A 257 1.43 -5.92 17.44
CA THR A 257 2.59 -6.33 18.22
C THR A 257 3.83 -5.90 17.47
N ARG A 258 4.60 -5.00 18.07
CA ARG A 258 5.92 -4.62 17.59
C ARG A 258 6.98 -5.43 18.32
N MET A 259 7.96 -5.89 17.55
CA MET A 259 9.06 -6.71 18.01
C MET A 259 10.36 -6.06 17.58
N ASN A 260 11.30 -5.94 18.52
CA ASN A 260 12.64 -5.39 18.29
C ASN A 260 13.66 -6.20 19.06
N THR A 261 14.52 -6.94 18.36
CA THR A 261 15.49 -7.82 19.03
C THR A 261 16.62 -7.06 19.70
N ALA A 262 16.85 -5.78 19.33
CA ALA A 262 17.82 -4.91 20.01
C ALA A 262 17.40 -4.54 21.43
N THR A 263 16.10 -4.58 21.73
CA THR A 263 15.53 -4.27 23.05
C THR A 263 14.96 -5.52 23.74
N ALA A 264 15.16 -6.70 23.16
CA ALA A 264 14.77 -7.97 23.78
C ALA A 264 15.68 -8.28 24.99
N VAL A 265 15.26 -9.24 25.82
CA VAL A 265 16.02 -9.66 27.01
C VAL A 265 16.31 -11.17 26.92
N PRO A 266 17.56 -11.60 26.69
CA PRO A 266 18.72 -10.77 26.32
C PRO A 266 18.57 -10.18 24.89
N PRO A 267 19.25 -9.07 24.57
CA PRO A 267 19.21 -8.48 23.24
C PRO A 267 19.97 -9.36 22.23
N GLU A 268 19.40 -9.56 21.04
CA GLU A 268 19.96 -10.43 19.99
C GLU A 268 19.86 -9.76 18.60
N GLY A 269 20.89 -9.03 18.20
CA GLY A 269 20.89 -8.32 16.91
C GLY A 269 20.01 -7.07 16.87
N ASP A 270 19.57 -6.65 15.69
CA ASP A 270 18.80 -5.42 15.46
C ASP A 270 17.57 -5.61 14.57
N THR A 271 17.03 -6.82 14.54
CA THR A 271 15.89 -7.18 13.72
C THR A 271 14.60 -6.62 14.29
N GLN A 272 13.76 -6.04 13.43
CA GLN A 272 12.48 -5.48 13.83
C GLN A 272 11.37 -5.90 12.87
N LEU A 273 10.18 -6.03 13.42
CA LEU A 273 8.96 -6.28 12.69
C LEU A 273 7.76 -5.80 13.51
N PHE A 274 6.62 -5.66 12.84
CA PHE A 274 5.34 -5.61 13.53
C PHE A 274 4.33 -6.53 12.87
N THR A 275 3.38 -7.01 13.66
CA THR A 275 2.22 -7.77 13.20
C THR A 275 0.95 -7.04 13.57
N VAL A 276 -0.03 -7.00 12.69
CA VAL A 276 -1.35 -6.41 12.97
C VAL A 276 -2.46 -7.30 12.41
N SER A 277 -3.61 -7.35 13.07
CA SER A 277 -4.76 -8.13 12.59
C SER A 277 -6.09 -7.43 12.82
N ASN A 278 -7.04 -7.73 11.94
CA ASN A 278 -8.46 -7.39 12.06
C ASN A 278 -9.34 -8.63 11.82
N ALA A 279 -10.62 -8.45 11.53
CA ALA A 279 -11.53 -9.57 11.27
C ALA A 279 -11.19 -10.38 9.99
N VAL A 280 -10.54 -9.76 9.00
CA VAL A 280 -10.35 -10.32 7.65
C VAL A 280 -8.92 -10.76 7.38
N HIS A 281 -7.93 -10.00 7.86
CA HIS A 281 -6.53 -10.21 7.52
C HIS A 281 -5.56 -10.04 8.69
N VAL A 282 -4.42 -10.71 8.53
CA VAL A 282 -3.22 -10.59 9.36
C VAL A 282 -2.11 -10.05 8.47
N LEU A 283 -1.43 -8.99 8.93
CA LEU A 283 -0.35 -8.35 8.22
C LEU A 283 0.93 -8.43 9.04
N VAL A 284 2.04 -8.77 8.40
CA VAL A 284 3.37 -8.82 8.97
C VAL A 284 4.31 -7.95 8.15
N ALA A 285 4.90 -6.94 8.77
CA ALA A 285 5.84 -6.06 8.10
C ALA A 285 7.21 -6.16 8.77
N TRP A 286 8.22 -6.52 7.98
CA TRP A 286 9.61 -6.61 8.43
C TRP A 286 10.39 -5.36 8.08
N ARG A 287 11.18 -4.88 9.04
CA ARG A 287 12.14 -3.80 8.84
C ARG A 287 13.44 -4.38 8.25
N GLY A 288 14.05 -3.65 7.31
CA GLY A 288 15.44 -3.89 6.93
C GLY A 288 16.42 -3.10 7.80
N THR A 289 17.70 -3.09 7.43
CA THR A 289 18.68 -2.31 8.21
C THR A 289 18.49 -0.82 7.98
N ASP A 290 18.73 -0.03 9.03
CA ASP A 290 18.74 1.43 8.95
C ASP A 290 19.87 1.91 8.01
N PHE A 291 19.57 2.83 7.09
CA PHE A 291 20.58 3.36 6.17
C PHE A 291 21.65 4.19 6.88
N ASP A 292 21.33 4.79 8.03
CA ASP A 292 22.31 5.44 8.90
C ASP A 292 23.38 4.44 9.40
N ARG A 293 23.04 3.15 9.46
CA ARG A 293 23.96 2.05 9.81
C ARG A 293 24.63 1.39 8.59
N ILE A 294 24.19 1.64 7.36
CA ILE A 294 24.89 1.16 6.14
C ILE A 294 26.27 1.83 5.98
N LEU A 295 26.47 2.99 6.60
CA LEU A 295 27.77 3.66 6.71
C LEU A 295 28.66 3.10 7.84
N ALA A 296 28.18 2.15 8.64
CA ALA A 296 28.97 1.49 9.68
C ALA A 296 29.82 0.33 9.09
N PRO A 297 31.07 0.13 9.56
CA PRO A 297 31.98 -0.87 9.00
C PRO A 297 31.46 -2.32 9.02
N ASP A 298 30.70 -2.69 10.06
CA ASP A 298 30.28 -4.08 10.30
C ASP A 298 29.12 -4.54 9.42
N LEU A 299 28.20 -3.63 9.05
CA LEU A 299 27.11 -3.93 8.11
C LEU A 299 27.56 -3.73 6.66
N ALA A 300 28.51 -2.82 6.45
CA ALA A 300 29.24 -2.74 5.20
C ALA A 300 29.90 -4.09 4.88
N THR A 301 30.38 -4.90 5.82
CA THR A 301 30.88 -6.25 5.48
C THR A 301 29.80 -7.24 5.02
N ASP A 302 28.55 -7.10 5.47
CA ASP A 302 27.40 -7.95 5.07
C ASP A 302 26.68 -7.46 3.79
N LEU A 303 26.84 -6.19 3.41
CA LEU A 303 26.22 -5.55 2.24
C LEU A 303 27.21 -5.01 1.19
N THR A 304 28.50 -4.84 1.50
CA THR A 304 29.57 -4.49 0.54
C THR A 304 30.08 -5.73 -0.15
N PHE A 305 29.25 -6.23 -1.06
CA PHE A 305 29.72 -7.13 -2.11
C PHE A 305 30.56 -6.30 -3.08
N ARG A 306 31.87 -6.20 -2.79
CA ARG A 306 32.84 -5.72 -3.78
C ARG A 306 32.79 -6.64 -5.00
N PRO A 307 32.88 -6.12 -6.24
CA PRO A 307 33.07 -6.96 -7.42
C PRO A 307 34.29 -7.83 -7.18
N VAL A 308 34.10 -9.14 -7.18
CA VAL A 308 35.16 -10.10 -6.93
C VAL A 308 35.79 -10.41 -8.29
N GLU A 309 37.10 -10.24 -8.40
CA GLU A 309 37.86 -10.85 -9.49
C GLU A 309 37.60 -12.38 -9.48
N PRO A 310 37.64 -13.08 -10.63
CA PRO A 310 37.23 -14.48 -10.76
C PRO A 310 37.90 -15.48 -9.78
N ASP A 311 38.98 -15.09 -9.12
CA ASP A 311 39.84 -15.95 -8.31
C ASP A 311 39.45 -16.05 -6.82
N LEU A 312 38.40 -15.36 -6.34
CA LEU A 312 37.88 -15.49 -4.96
C LEU A 312 36.51 -16.23 -4.91
N LYS A 313 36.47 -17.44 -5.48
CA LYS A 313 35.25 -18.28 -5.55
C LYS A 313 34.72 -18.85 -4.22
N ALA A 314 35.39 -18.65 -3.08
CA ALA A 314 35.13 -19.47 -1.89
C ALA A 314 34.56 -18.74 -0.65
N SER A 315 34.43 -17.41 -0.61
CA SER A 315 34.17 -16.72 0.67
C SER A 315 33.16 -15.57 0.66
N CYS A 316 32.44 -15.31 -0.43
CA CYS A 316 31.68 -14.05 -0.54
C CYS A 316 30.19 -14.10 -0.12
N ALA A 317 29.62 -15.24 0.27
CA ALA A 317 28.32 -15.28 0.96
C ALA A 317 28.14 -16.63 1.68
N PRO A 318 28.36 -16.72 3.00
CA PRO A 318 28.12 -17.97 3.71
C PRO A 318 26.65 -18.36 3.58
N SER A 319 26.39 -19.57 3.06
CA SER A 319 25.06 -20.14 2.89
C SER A 319 24.91 -21.37 3.79
N VAL A 320 23.70 -21.63 4.25
CA VAL A 320 23.39 -22.79 5.10
C VAL A 320 22.16 -23.53 4.60
N THR A 321 22.08 -24.81 4.90
CA THR A 321 20.97 -25.68 4.47
C THR A 321 19.64 -25.20 5.04
N CYS A 322 18.57 -25.36 4.26
CA CYS A 322 17.20 -25.02 4.64
C CYS A 322 16.46 -26.14 5.40
N ALA A 323 17.18 -27.00 6.13
CA ALA A 323 16.62 -28.17 6.81
C ALA A 323 15.48 -27.82 7.79
N ASP A 324 15.59 -26.68 8.48
CA ASP A 324 14.59 -26.12 9.40
C ASP A 324 13.39 -25.48 8.72
N LEU A 325 13.46 -25.23 7.41
CA LEU A 325 12.34 -24.71 6.60
C LEU A 325 11.64 -25.81 5.81
N ALA A 326 12.09 -27.06 5.94
CA ALA A 326 11.67 -28.19 5.10
C ALA A 326 11.72 -27.84 3.59
N LEU A 327 12.85 -27.26 3.17
CA LEU A 327 13.17 -26.95 1.77
C LEU A 327 14.52 -27.58 1.42
N ASP A 328 14.63 -28.04 0.18
CA ASP A 328 15.91 -28.45 -0.40
C ASP A 328 16.73 -27.20 -0.75
N GLY A 329 18.06 -27.27 -0.69
CA GLY A 329 18.92 -26.11 -1.02
C GLY A 329 19.31 -25.26 0.19
N ARG A 330 19.61 -23.98 -0.07
CA ARG A 330 20.28 -23.11 0.89
C ARG A 330 19.69 -21.71 0.99
N VAL A 331 19.97 -21.07 2.11
CA VAL A 331 19.60 -19.69 2.45
C VAL A 331 20.83 -18.90 2.89
N HIS A 332 20.79 -17.59 2.67
CA HIS A 332 21.83 -16.68 3.15
C HIS A 332 21.96 -16.73 4.69
N LEU A 333 23.18 -16.97 5.19
CA LEU A 333 23.42 -17.17 6.63
C LEU A 333 23.04 -15.95 7.47
N GLY A 334 23.38 -14.73 7.02
CA GLY A 334 23.07 -13.50 7.74
C GLY A 334 21.56 -13.31 7.90
N PHE A 335 20.80 -13.52 6.82
CA PHE A 335 19.34 -13.37 6.84
C PHE A 335 18.70 -14.44 7.72
N LYS A 336 19.20 -15.67 7.66
CA LYS A 336 18.75 -16.76 8.55
C LYS A 336 19.02 -16.44 10.02
N ARG A 337 20.19 -15.89 10.36
CA ARG A 337 20.54 -15.50 11.74
C ARG A 337 19.64 -14.39 12.25
N ALA A 338 19.42 -13.35 11.46
CA ALA A 338 18.51 -12.25 11.80
C ALA A 338 17.07 -12.75 12.03
N PHE A 339 16.55 -13.61 11.13
CA PHE A 339 15.25 -14.24 11.33
C PHE A 339 15.21 -15.11 12.60
N LYS A 340 16.26 -15.90 12.85
CA LYS A 340 16.36 -16.73 14.05
C LYS A 340 16.36 -15.93 15.33
N ALA A 341 17.09 -14.82 15.39
CA ALA A 341 17.09 -13.92 16.53
C ALA A 341 15.67 -13.44 16.87
N ALA A 342 14.88 -13.04 15.86
CA ALA A 342 13.48 -12.68 16.08
C ALA A 342 12.65 -13.85 16.61
N THR A 343 12.78 -15.04 16.02
CA THR A 343 12.05 -16.24 16.49
C THR A 343 12.50 -16.74 17.86
N SER A 344 13.73 -16.46 18.28
CA SER A 344 14.23 -16.78 19.63
C SER A 344 13.69 -15.81 20.67
N CYS A 345 13.79 -14.49 20.41
CA CYS A 345 13.32 -13.46 21.32
C CYS A 345 11.79 -13.43 21.48
N TYR A 346 11.05 -13.80 20.43
CA TYR A 346 9.59 -13.68 20.36
C TYR A 346 8.93 -15.00 19.94
N ALA A 347 9.43 -16.12 20.49
CA ALA A 347 9.02 -17.48 20.13
C ALA A 347 7.51 -17.70 20.29
N ASP A 348 6.94 -17.34 21.44
CA ASP A 348 5.50 -17.53 21.72
C ASP A 348 4.65 -16.82 20.67
N HIS A 349 4.98 -15.57 20.37
CA HIS A 349 4.24 -14.79 19.38
C HIS A 349 4.38 -15.35 17.96
N LEU A 350 5.60 -15.62 17.50
CA LEU A 350 5.85 -16.00 16.09
C LEU A 350 5.52 -17.46 15.78
N THR A 351 5.59 -18.36 16.77
CA THR A 351 5.36 -19.80 16.56
C THR A 351 3.98 -20.27 17.04
N GLN A 352 3.29 -19.51 17.88
CA GLN A 352 1.97 -19.87 18.40
C GLN A 352 0.91 -18.80 18.12
N ASP A 353 1.06 -17.60 18.68
CA ASP A 353 -0.01 -16.58 18.63
C ASP A 353 -0.32 -16.12 17.20
N LEU A 354 0.71 -15.85 16.40
CA LEU A 354 0.57 -15.42 15.01
C LEU A 354 -0.09 -16.52 14.16
N PRO A 355 0.41 -17.77 14.11
CA PRO A 355 -0.27 -18.90 13.45
C PRO A 355 -1.73 -19.08 13.87
N GLN A 356 -2.05 -18.97 15.16
CA GLN A 356 -3.44 -19.06 15.64
C GLN A 356 -4.29 -17.88 15.17
N SER A 357 -3.73 -16.67 15.18
CA SER A 357 -4.42 -15.46 14.71
C SER A 357 -4.72 -15.50 13.20
N ILE A 358 -3.95 -16.26 12.42
CA ILE A 358 -4.22 -16.45 10.99
C ILE A 358 -5.50 -17.28 10.76
N GLY A 359 -5.98 -18.06 11.73
CA GLY A 359 -7.14 -18.97 11.60
C GLY A 359 -8.31 -18.44 10.75
N GLY A 360 -8.34 -18.83 9.47
CA GLY A 360 -9.33 -18.42 8.45
C GLY A 360 -9.12 -17.03 7.80
N ARG A 361 -8.25 -16.20 8.36
CA ARG A 361 -7.88 -14.87 7.86
C ARG A 361 -6.81 -14.94 6.77
N LYS A 362 -6.71 -13.87 5.98
CA LYS A 362 -5.72 -13.74 4.91
C LYS A 362 -4.39 -13.20 5.44
N LEU A 363 -3.29 -13.86 5.10
CA LEU A 363 -1.95 -13.51 5.57
C LEU A 363 -1.20 -12.70 4.52
N TYR A 364 -0.87 -11.46 4.86
CA TYR A 364 -0.03 -10.59 4.05
C TYR A 364 1.31 -10.39 4.73
N ILE A 365 2.39 -10.52 3.98
CA ILE A 365 3.74 -10.25 4.47
C ILE A 365 4.36 -9.19 3.57
N CYS A 366 5.06 -8.22 4.16
CA CYS A 366 5.81 -7.25 3.39
C CYS A 366 7.14 -6.87 4.02
N GLY A 367 8.02 -6.30 3.20
CA GLY A 367 9.29 -5.78 3.67
C GLY A 367 10.10 -5.11 2.57
N HIS A 368 10.90 -4.13 2.98
CA HIS A 368 11.83 -3.41 2.12
C HIS A 368 13.28 -3.83 2.42
N SER A 369 14.14 -3.88 1.39
CA SER A 369 15.56 -4.24 1.53
C SER A 369 15.75 -5.59 2.24
N LEU A 370 16.61 -5.65 3.27
CA LEU A 370 16.77 -6.79 4.18
C LEU A 370 15.42 -7.28 4.74
N GLY A 371 14.49 -6.38 5.05
CA GLY A 371 13.16 -6.73 5.54
C GLY A 371 12.38 -7.57 4.54
N GLY A 372 12.59 -7.36 3.23
CA GLY A 372 12.01 -8.22 2.20
C GLY A 372 12.55 -9.66 2.27
N ALA A 373 13.85 -9.82 2.51
CA ALA A 373 14.49 -11.13 2.64
C ALA A 373 13.98 -11.88 3.88
N LEU A 374 13.86 -11.19 5.01
CA LEU A 374 13.26 -11.74 6.24
C LEU A 374 11.79 -12.08 6.04
N GLY A 375 11.05 -11.24 5.31
CA GLY A 375 9.66 -11.51 4.90
C GLY A 375 9.53 -12.79 4.06
N LEU A 376 10.45 -13.04 3.14
CA LEU A 376 10.48 -14.28 2.34
C LEU A 376 10.83 -15.51 3.18
N ILE A 377 11.75 -15.40 4.14
CA ILE A 377 12.03 -16.48 5.10
C ILE A 377 10.80 -16.77 5.97
N HIS A 378 10.11 -15.73 6.46
CA HIS A 378 8.88 -15.89 7.24
C HIS A 378 7.74 -16.50 6.40
N ALA A 379 7.60 -16.09 5.14
CA ALA A 379 6.64 -16.69 4.23
C ALA A 379 6.93 -18.20 4.00
N ALA A 380 8.20 -18.58 3.95
CA ALA A 380 8.61 -19.97 3.84
C ALA A 380 8.19 -20.81 5.07
N THR A 381 8.33 -20.27 6.29
CA THR A 381 7.88 -20.96 7.52
C THR A 381 6.35 -21.07 7.60
N LEU A 382 5.63 -20.12 7.01
CA LEU A 382 4.17 -20.07 7.01
C LEU A 382 3.53 -20.56 5.70
N LYS A 383 4.27 -21.29 4.84
CA LYS A 383 3.79 -21.69 3.50
C LYS A 383 2.46 -22.46 3.51
N ALA A 384 2.12 -23.13 4.60
CA ALA A 384 0.84 -23.83 4.79
C ALA A 384 -0.37 -22.87 4.88
N HIS A 385 -0.13 -21.61 5.26
CA HIS A 385 -1.14 -20.55 5.36
C HIS A 385 -1.26 -19.71 4.09
N LEU A 386 -0.57 -20.07 3.00
CA LEU A 386 -0.61 -19.40 1.70
C LEU A 386 -0.38 -17.87 1.80
N PRO A 387 0.76 -17.42 2.37
CA PRO A 387 1.05 -16.01 2.52
C PRO A 387 1.13 -15.30 1.16
N LEU A 388 0.56 -14.10 1.08
CA LEU A 388 0.76 -13.18 -0.02
C LEU A 388 1.87 -12.18 0.34
N LEU A 389 3.01 -12.29 -0.33
CA LEU A 389 4.23 -11.54 -0.04
C LEU A 389 4.45 -10.40 -1.03
N TYR A 390 4.72 -9.20 -0.53
CA TYR A 390 5.12 -8.03 -1.32
C TYR A 390 6.45 -7.49 -0.81
N THR A 391 7.47 -7.45 -1.67
CA THR A 391 8.80 -6.96 -1.27
C THR A 391 9.29 -5.85 -2.19
N TYR A 392 10.17 -5.00 -1.67
CA TYR A 392 10.70 -3.82 -2.36
C TYR A 392 12.21 -3.75 -2.21
N GLY A 393 12.95 -3.70 -3.32
CA GLY A 393 14.42 -3.66 -3.29
C GLY A 393 15.05 -4.91 -2.65
N MET A 394 14.34 -6.04 -2.61
CA MET A 394 14.78 -7.24 -1.88
C MET A 394 16.00 -7.92 -2.53
N PRO A 395 17.05 -8.26 -1.78
CA PRO A 395 18.17 -9.08 -2.29
C PRO A 395 17.75 -10.55 -2.52
N ARG A 396 18.55 -11.28 -3.32
CA ARG A 396 18.41 -12.74 -3.46
C ARG A 396 18.63 -13.40 -2.10
N THR A 397 17.72 -14.29 -1.72
CA THR A 397 17.66 -14.86 -0.36
C THR A 397 17.94 -16.36 -0.33
N PHE A 398 17.43 -17.07 -1.32
CA PHE A 398 17.44 -18.53 -1.41
C PHE A 398 18.13 -18.98 -2.70
N THR A 399 18.72 -20.17 -2.66
CA THR A 399 19.21 -20.83 -3.87
C THR A 399 18.05 -21.37 -4.71
N LEU A 400 18.33 -21.64 -5.98
CA LEU A 400 17.34 -22.14 -6.94
C LEU A 400 16.60 -23.38 -6.43
N SER A 401 17.30 -24.31 -5.77
CA SER A 401 16.68 -25.52 -5.20
C SER A 401 15.67 -25.19 -4.10
N ALA A 402 15.95 -24.19 -3.26
CA ALA A 402 15.03 -23.76 -2.20
C ALA A 402 13.81 -23.03 -2.75
N ILE A 403 14.01 -22.24 -3.81
CA ILE A 403 12.93 -21.52 -4.51
C ILE A 403 11.90 -22.48 -5.11
N LYS A 404 12.33 -23.66 -5.60
CA LYS A 404 11.40 -24.68 -6.12
C LYS A 404 10.42 -25.17 -5.06
N GLY A 405 10.84 -25.25 -3.80
CA GLY A 405 9.99 -25.64 -2.68
C GLY A 405 9.02 -24.54 -2.18
N LEU A 406 9.07 -23.35 -2.79
CA LEU A 406 8.24 -22.18 -2.46
C LEU A 406 7.21 -21.85 -3.54
N SER A 407 6.98 -22.75 -4.51
CA SER A 407 6.08 -22.50 -5.64
C SER A 407 4.63 -22.14 -5.28
N ASN A 408 4.20 -22.44 -4.05
CA ASN A 408 2.87 -22.12 -3.52
C ASN A 408 2.82 -20.79 -2.75
N VAL A 409 3.95 -20.09 -2.60
CA VAL A 409 4.00 -18.76 -1.98
C VAL A 409 3.80 -17.72 -3.08
N SER A 410 2.69 -17.00 -3.03
CA SER A 410 2.44 -15.88 -3.94
C SER A 410 3.32 -14.70 -3.54
N HIS A 411 4.23 -14.29 -4.42
CA HIS A 411 5.21 -13.25 -4.13
C HIS A 411 5.34 -12.28 -5.30
N PHE A 412 5.16 -10.98 -5.02
CA PHE A 412 5.41 -9.89 -5.95
C PHE A 412 6.60 -9.05 -5.46
N ARG A 413 7.69 -9.05 -6.24
CA ARG A 413 8.92 -8.34 -5.90
C ARG A 413 9.10 -7.07 -6.74
N HIS A 414 9.22 -5.94 -6.07
CA HIS A 414 9.36 -4.63 -6.68
C HIS A 414 10.84 -4.28 -6.82
N VAL A 415 11.25 -3.93 -8.03
CA VAL A 415 12.65 -3.63 -8.37
C VAL A 415 12.74 -2.33 -9.13
N ASN A 416 13.56 -1.41 -8.64
CA ASN A 416 14.00 -0.25 -9.40
C ASN A 416 15.22 -0.64 -10.26
N ASP A 417 15.20 -0.33 -11.55
CA ASP A 417 16.26 -0.68 -12.49
C ASP A 417 17.59 0.02 -12.21
N THR A 418 17.58 1.06 -11.37
CA THR A 418 18.79 1.73 -10.87
C THR A 418 19.18 1.30 -9.45
N ASP A 419 18.35 0.50 -8.78
CA ASP A 419 18.65 -0.10 -7.47
C ASP A 419 19.52 -1.35 -7.63
N THR A 420 20.62 -1.38 -6.87
CA THR A 420 21.67 -2.39 -6.96
C THR A 420 21.47 -3.53 -5.96
N ILE A 421 20.69 -3.33 -4.89
CA ILE A 421 20.49 -4.31 -3.83
C ILE A 421 19.80 -5.59 -4.32
N PRO A 422 18.82 -5.55 -5.23
CA PRO A 422 18.30 -6.77 -5.84
C PRO A 422 19.35 -7.60 -6.60
N SER A 423 20.52 -7.05 -6.93
CA SER A 423 21.56 -7.79 -7.67
C SER A 423 22.49 -8.60 -6.75
N VAL A 424 22.26 -8.60 -5.43
CA VAL A 424 23.08 -9.34 -4.46
C VAL A 424 22.31 -10.49 -3.78
N PRO A 425 22.96 -11.59 -3.37
CA PRO A 425 24.34 -11.96 -3.70
C PRO A 425 24.59 -12.12 -5.22
N PRO A 426 25.77 -11.73 -5.72
CA PRO A 426 26.10 -11.84 -7.13
C PRO A 426 26.25 -13.30 -7.53
N GLU A 427 25.71 -13.68 -8.69
CA GLU A 427 25.87 -15.02 -9.26
C GLU A 427 26.53 -14.90 -10.61
N ALA A 428 27.85 -14.71 -10.61
CA ALA A 428 28.60 -14.32 -11.80
C ALA A 428 28.30 -15.21 -13.02
N ASP A 429 28.26 -16.54 -12.85
CA ASP A 429 28.00 -17.46 -13.96
C ASP A 429 26.57 -17.28 -14.53
N LEU A 430 25.56 -17.19 -13.67
CA LEU A 430 24.17 -16.98 -14.08
C LEU A 430 23.96 -15.59 -14.69
N ASP A 431 24.45 -14.56 -14.00
CA ASP A 431 24.31 -13.16 -14.38
C ASP A 431 25.02 -12.89 -15.71
N ASN A 432 26.22 -13.43 -15.92
CA ASN A 432 26.94 -13.31 -17.18
C ASN A 432 26.19 -13.99 -18.34
N GLN A 433 25.62 -15.18 -18.12
CA GLN A 433 24.85 -15.85 -19.15
C GLN A 433 23.59 -15.07 -19.53
N LEU A 434 22.82 -14.60 -18.54
CA LEU A 434 21.64 -13.79 -18.79
C LEU A 434 21.99 -12.45 -19.44
N TYR A 435 23.10 -11.84 -19.04
CA TYR A 435 23.62 -10.62 -19.64
C TYR A 435 24.03 -10.82 -21.10
N ASN A 436 24.71 -11.92 -21.41
CA ASN A 436 25.08 -12.23 -22.80
C ASN A 436 23.85 -12.44 -23.70
N LEU A 437 22.74 -12.94 -23.14
CA LEU A 437 21.51 -13.16 -23.89
C LEU A 437 20.68 -11.89 -24.07
N TYR A 438 20.59 -11.03 -23.05
CA TYR A 438 19.61 -9.94 -22.99
C TYR A 438 20.21 -8.57 -22.62
N GLY A 439 21.53 -8.46 -22.53
CA GLY A 439 22.23 -7.25 -22.09
C GLY A 439 21.86 -6.88 -20.65
N PRO A 440 21.80 -5.58 -20.31
CA PRO A 440 21.47 -5.15 -18.94
C PRO A 440 20.11 -5.61 -18.42
N LEU A 441 19.13 -5.82 -19.31
CA LEU A 441 17.82 -6.36 -18.90
C LEU A 441 17.91 -7.82 -18.47
N GLY A 442 18.98 -8.53 -18.84
CA GLY A 442 19.22 -9.92 -18.46
C GLY A 442 19.29 -10.14 -16.96
N THR A 443 19.94 -9.24 -16.23
CA THR A 443 20.13 -9.38 -14.76
C THR A 443 18.83 -9.21 -13.98
N THR A 444 17.80 -8.62 -14.57
CA THR A 444 16.52 -8.31 -13.90
C THR A 444 15.33 -9.09 -14.47
N LEU A 445 15.19 -9.13 -15.81
CA LEU A 445 14.11 -9.80 -16.53
C LEU A 445 14.55 -11.10 -17.22
N GLY A 446 15.86 -11.29 -17.42
CA GLY A 446 16.40 -12.42 -18.19
C GLY A 446 16.02 -13.77 -17.61
N PHE A 447 16.00 -13.91 -16.28
CA PHE A 447 15.55 -15.15 -15.64
C PHE A 447 14.09 -15.44 -15.99
N SER A 448 13.18 -14.47 -15.81
CA SER A 448 11.76 -14.59 -16.14
C SER A 448 11.52 -14.90 -17.63
N TRP A 449 12.26 -14.27 -18.54
CA TRP A 449 12.18 -14.55 -19.98
C TRP A 449 12.74 -15.91 -20.37
N SER A 450 13.69 -16.44 -19.59
CA SER A 450 14.30 -17.75 -19.82
C SER A 450 13.46 -18.89 -19.25
N MET A 451 12.63 -18.67 -18.22
CA MET A 451 11.85 -19.73 -17.55
C MET A 451 10.91 -20.51 -18.48
N GLY A 452 10.33 -19.86 -19.49
CA GLY A 452 9.47 -20.51 -20.50
C GLY A 452 10.23 -21.19 -21.65
N GLN A 453 11.56 -21.10 -21.65
CA GLN A 453 12.42 -21.60 -22.73
C GLN A 453 13.27 -22.76 -22.20
N ALA A 454 13.57 -23.77 -23.03
CA ALA A 454 14.44 -24.90 -22.66
C ALA A 454 15.89 -24.49 -22.26
N LEU A 455 16.19 -23.19 -22.29
CA LEU A 455 17.46 -22.56 -21.89
C LEU A 455 17.75 -22.66 -20.40
N VAL A 456 16.74 -22.81 -19.53
CA VAL A 456 16.93 -22.96 -18.07
C VAL A 456 17.85 -24.15 -17.75
N ASN A 457 17.69 -25.26 -18.48
CA ASN A 457 18.52 -26.46 -18.28
C ASN A 457 19.99 -26.26 -18.69
N ASN A 458 20.29 -25.29 -19.57
CA ASN A 458 21.65 -24.90 -19.91
C ASN A 458 22.23 -23.87 -18.93
N LEU A 459 21.38 -22.99 -18.38
CA LEU A 459 21.75 -21.98 -17.36
C LEU A 459 22.15 -22.61 -16.02
N ILE A 460 21.59 -23.78 -15.69
CA ILE A 460 21.79 -24.49 -14.40
C ILE A 460 22.93 -25.53 -14.46
N LYS A 461 23.69 -25.62 -15.56
CA LYS A 461 24.77 -26.62 -15.68
C LYS A 461 25.91 -26.45 -14.65
N SER A 462 25.95 -25.33 -13.93
CA SER A 462 26.95 -25.01 -12.90
C SER A 462 26.31 -24.67 -11.54
N GLY A 463 25.85 -25.69 -10.80
CA GLY A 463 25.56 -25.56 -9.35
C GLY A 463 24.15 -25.11 -8.97
N ASP A 464 24.00 -24.66 -7.72
CA ASP A 464 22.75 -24.21 -7.09
C ASP A 464 22.82 -22.71 -6.75
N PRO A 465 22.69 -21.81 -7.75
CA PRO A 465 22.91 -20.37 -7.56
C PRO A 465 21.79 -19.72 -6.75
N TYR A 466 22.10 -18.62 -6.06
CA TYR A 466 21.09 -17.70 -5.53
C TYR A 466 20.18 -17.18 -6.64
N CYS A 467 18.88 -17.18 -6.40
CA CYS A 467 17.90 -16.72 -7.39
C CYS A 467 16.85 -15.82 -6.73
N HIS A 468 16.05 -15.15 -7.57
CA HIS A 468 14.89 -14.42 -7.12
C HIS A 468 13.67 -15.33 -7.06
N HIS A 469 12.94 -15.27 -5.95
CA HIS A 469 11.59 -15.81 -5.84
C HIS A 469 10.56 -14.74 -6.23
N GLY A 470 9.44 -15.14 -6.82
CA GLY A 470 8.29 -14.27 -7.07
C GLY A 470 8.28 -13.55 -8.42
N GLU A 471 7.10 -13.06 -8.78
CA GLU A 471 6.80 -12.28 -9.98
C GLU A 471 7.36 -10.87 -9.86
N ILE A 472 7.90 -10.32 -10.95
CA ILE A 472 8.54 -9.00 -10.95
C ILE A 472 7.54 -7.88 -11.22
N ALA A 473 7.69 -6.80 -10.45
CA ALA A 473 7.14 -5.48 -10.75
C ALA A 473 8.33 -4.50 -10.86
N MET A 474 8.69 -4.09 -12.08
CA MET A 474 9.91 -3.34 -12.37
C MET A 474 9.62 -1.88 -12.68
N LEU A 475 10.33 -0.97 -12.02
CA LEU A 475 10.43 0.43 -12.43
C LEU A 475 11.64 0.53 -13.36
N TYR A 476 11.40 0.70 -14.66
CA TYR A 476 12.42 0.68 -15.69
C TYR A 476 12.60 2.04 -16.35
N LYS A 477 13.80 2.61 -16.26
CA LYS A 477 14.18 3.80 -17.01
C LYS A 477 14.40 3.44 -18.47
N VAL A 478 13.35 3.60 -19.28
CA VAL A 478 13.38 3.18 -20.67
C VAL A 478 14.37 4.00 -21.48
N GLU A 479 15.16 3.31 -22.30
CA GLU A 479 16.10 3.93 -23.22
C GLU A 479 15.74 3.57 -24.67
N GLN A 480 16.00 4.51 -25.57
CA GLN A 480 15.89 4.35 -27.01
C GLN A 480 17.17 4.89 -27.65
N HIS A 481 17.67 4.18 -28.64
CA HIS A 481 18.88 4.56 -29.36
C HIS A 481 18.59 4.85 -30.83
N SER A 482 19.43 5.69 -31.43
CA SER A 482 19.54 5.82 -32.88
C SER A 482 20.70 4.97 -33.39
N GLN A 483 20.55 4.41 -34.58
CA GLN A 483 21.55 3.62 -35.26
C GLN A 483 22.14 4.36 -36.47
N SER A 484 23.41 4.10 -36.74
CA SER A 484 24.01 4.24 -38.06
C SER A 484 24.09 2.87 -38.71
N ARG A 485 23.64 2.77 -39.97
CA ARG A 485 23.86 1.55 -40.75
C ARG A 485 25.36 1.28 -40.83
N GLY A 486 25.82 0.15 -40.28
CA GLY A 486 27.12 -0.38 -40.63
C GLY A 486 27.14 -0.70 -42.11
N SER A 487 28.25 -0.34 -42.75
CA SER A 487 28.57 -0.45 -44.18
C SER A 487 27.54 -1.07 -45.15
N SER A 488 27.32 -0.40 -46.27
CA SER A 488 26.52 -0.86 -47.42
C SER A 488 26.96 -2.19 -48.07
N TYR A 489 28.02 -2.84 -47.57
CA TYR A 489 28.56 -4.08 -48.15
C TYR A 489 27.62 -5.27 -47.88
N PRO A 490 27.14 -5.98 -48.92
CA PRO A 490 26.30 -7.16 -48.74
C PRO A 490 27.05 -8.29 -48.03
N ALA A 491 26.31 -9.12 -47.27
CA ALA A 491 26.82 -10.21 -46.44
C ALA A 491 27.78 -11.20 -47.15
N TYR A 492 27.76 -11.29 -48.49
CA TYR A 492 28.66 -12.18 -49.24
C TYR A 492 30.15 -11.79 -49.17
N ARG A 493 30.50 -10.58 -48.68
CA ARG A 493 31.89 -10.15 -48.45
C ARG A 493 32.29 -10.09 -46.98
N SER A 494 31.41 -10.53 -46.07
CA SER A 494 31.75 -10.67 -44.65
C SER A 494 32.73 -11.81 -44.45
N LYS A 495 33.72 -11.64 -43.55
CA LYS A 495 34.60 -12.73 -43.10
C LYS A 495 33.82 -13.86 -42.41
N ASP A 496 32.58 -13.59 -41.99
CA ASP A 496 31.71 -14.52 -41.28
C ASP A 496 30.76 -15.31 -42.21
N GLY A 497 30.90 -15.16 -43.54
CA GLY A 497 30.20 -15.95 -44.55
C GLY A 497 28.78 -15.46 -44.92
N LEU A 498 28.14 -16.19 -45.84
CA LEU A 498 26.76 -15.95 -46.28
C LEU A 498 25.80 -16.15 -45.10
N GLY A 499 25.18 -15.06 -44.65
CA GLY A 499 24.27 -15.05 -43.48
C GLY A 499 24.76 -14.20 -42.31
N ALA A 500 25.93 -13.56 -42.42
CA ALA A 500 26.41 -12.60 -41.42
C ALA A 500 25.41 -11.44 -41.25
N PRO A 501 24.99 -11.11 -40.01
CA PRO A 501 24.07 -10.01 -39.77
C PRO A 501 24.70 -8.68 -40.20
N TYR A 502 23.89 -7.75 -40.72
CA TYR A 502 24.33 -6.36 -40.87
C TYR A 502 24.62 -5.82 -39.46
N TYR A 503 25.90 -5.60 -39.14
CA TYR A 503 26.29 -5.02 -37.86
C TYR A 503 25.82 -3.56 -37.79
N ASN A 504 24.70 -3.32 -37.10
CA ASN A 504 24.21 -1.97 -36.86
C ASN A 504 25.03 -1.36 -35.72
N THR A 505 25.57 -0.16 -35.93
CA THR A 505 26.27 0.58 -34.87
C THR A 505 25.31 1.57 -34.24
N ILE A 506 25.22 1.58 -32.92
CA ILE A 506 24.42 2.57 -32.21
C ILE A 506 25.14 3.92 -32.26
N LYS A 507 24.48 4.95 -32.77
CA LYS A 507 25.05 6.30 -32.92
C LYS A 507 24.97 7.07 -31.61
N THR A 508 23.75 7.27 -31.11
CA THR A 508 23.51 8.00 -29.85
C THR A 508 22.29 7.46 -29.14
N ARG A 509 22.32 7.54 -27.80
CA ARG A 509 21.15 7.40 -26.94
C ARG A 509 20.29 8.66 -27.05
N LEU A 510 18.97 8.49 -27.12
CA LEU A 510 18.02 9.60 -27.19
C LEU A 510 17.76 10.22 -25.79
N PRO A 511 17.41 11.52 -25.71
CA PRO A 511 17.41 12.25 -24.44
C PRO A 511 16.22 11.94 -23.51
N VAL A 512 15.01 11.73 -24.05
CA VAL A 512 13.81 11.47 -23.24
C VAL A 512 13.81 10.01 -22.77
N ARG A 513 13.82 9.81 -21.45
CA ARG A 513 13.98 8.51 -20.78
C ARG A 513 13.13 8.44 -19.49
N PRO A 514 11.81 8.30 -19.59
CA PRO A 514 10.92 8.20 -18.44
C PRO A 514 11.09 6.84 -17.73
N ASN A 515 10.56 6.75 -16.51
CA ASN A 515 10.43 5.46 -15.83
C ASN A 515 9.09 4.83 -16.24
N LEU A 516 9.14 3.66 -16.87
CA LEU A 516 7.99 2.80 -17.13
C LEU A 516 7.83 1.81 -15.98
N TYR A 517 6.60 1.65 -15.53
CA TYR A 517 6.23 0.55 -14.65
C TYR A 517 5.91 -0.68 -15.51
N LEU A 518 6.63 -1.79 -15.32
CA LEU A 518 6.47 -3.03 -16.08
C LEU A 518 6.18 -4.20 -15.13
N VAL A 519 5.05 -4.89 -15.34
CA VAL A 519 4.67 -6.06 -14.55
C VAL A 519 4.40 -7.24 -15.51
N PRO A 520 5.43 -8.05 -15.85
CA PRO A 520 5.32 -9.19 -16.76
C PRO A 520 4.19 -10.17 -16.47
N SER A 521 3.82 -10.37 -15.20
CA SER A 521 2.77 -11.31 -14.81
C SER A 521 1.37 -10.90 -15.29
N ILE A 522 1.12 -9.60 -15.49
CA ILE A 522 -0.16 -9.09 -16.04
C ILE A 522 -0.34 -9.52 -17.50
N ASN A 523 0.75 -9.49 -18.29
CA ASN A 523 0.71 -9.91 -19.69
C ASN A 523 1.97 -10.67 -20.10
N LYS A 524 1.94 -11.99 -19.84
CA LYS A 524 3.05 -12.90 -20.15
C LYS A 524 3.38 -12.92 -21.63
N THR A 525 2.37 -12.85 -22.51
CA THR A 525 2.56 -12.85 -23.97
C THR A 525 3.35 -11.63 -24.44
N LEU A 526 3.01 -10.42 -23.98
CA LEU A 526 3.76 -9.21 -24.31
C LEU A 526 5.17 -9.25 -23.72
N SER A 527 5.32 -9.78 -22.50
CA SER A 527 6.63 -9.94 -21.86
C SER A 527 7.54 -10.89 -22.65
N GLU A 528 7.05 -12.06 -23.05
CA GLU A 528 7.81 -13.04 -23.84
C GLU A 528 8.21 -12.48 -25.20
N LYS A 529 7.30 -11.76 -25.87
CA LYS A 529 7.60 -11.08 -27.14
C LYS A 529 8.67 -10.00 -26.95
N SER A 530 8.57 -9.21 -25.89
CA SER A 530 9.58 -8.20 -25.52
C SER A 530 10.95 -8.85 -25.26
N GLY A 531 10.99 -9.99 -24.58
CA GLY A 531 12.21 -10.76 -24.34
C GLY A 531 12.85 -11.27 -25.62
N LYS A 532 12.06 -11.77 -26.58
CA LYS A 532 12.55 -12.19 -27.91
C LYS A 532 13.14 -11.01 -28.69
N LEU A 533 12.46 -9.87 -28.71
CA LEU A 533 12.96 -8.66 -29.38
C LEU A 533 14.23 -8.13 -28.71
N GLN A 534 14.30 -8.18 -27.37
CA GLN A 534 15.52 -7.81 -26.65
C GLN A 534 16.69 -8.73 -27.00
N HIS A 535 16.46 -10.03 -27.10
CA HIS A 535 17.49 -10.98 -27.51
C HIS A 535 18.01 -10.70 -28.93
N LEU A 536 17.09 -10.46 -29.87
CA LEU A 536 17.44 -10.09 -31.25
C LEU A 536 18.24 -8.78 -31.30
N PHE A 537 17.80 -7.77 -30.55
CA PHE A 537 18.49 -6.49 -30.46
C PHE A 537 19.93 -6.68 -30.00
N ILE A 538 20.15 -7.37 -28.88
CA ILE A 538 21.48 -7.60 -28.32
C ILE A 538 22.37 -8.39 -29.27
N LYS A 539 21.83 -9.42 -29.93
CA LYS A 539 22.56 -10.21 -30.93
C LYS A 539 22.94 -9.41 -32.18
N SER A 540 22.23 -8.33 -32.49
CA SER A 540 22.52 -7.48 -33.66
C SER A 540 23.68 -6.50 -33.45
N LEU A 541 24.10 -6.28 -32.21
CA LEU A 541 25.15 -5.33 -31.85
C LEU A 541 26.53 -6.00 -31.91
N ASP A 542 27.53 -5.26 -32.41
CA ASP A 542 28.92 -5.71 -32.36
C ASP A 542 29.50 -5.61 -30.93
N ASP A 543 30.54 -6.39 -30.62
CA ASP A 543 31.15 -6.43 -29.29
C ASP A 543 31.65 -5.07 -28.80
N LYS A 544 32.15 -4.20 -29.69
CA LYS A 544 32.62 -2.85 -29.29
C LYS A 544 31.46 -1.94 -28.93
N THR A 545 30.35 -2.05 -29.67
CA THR A 545 29.11 -1.34 -29.35
C THR A 545 28.50 -1.85 -28.06
N LEU A 546 28.47 -3.17 -27.86
CA LEU A 546 28.03 -3.78 -26.61
C LEU A 546 28.89 -3.31 -25.44
N GLU A 547 30.21 -3.36 -25.52
CA GLU A 547 31.10 -2.90 -24.44
C GLU A 547 31.01 -1.39 -24.18
N ARG A 548 30.80 -0.57 -25.23
CA ARG A 548 30.65 0.88 -25.10
C ARG A 548 29.34 1.28 -24.41
N ILE A 549 28.24 0.60 -24.74
CA ILE A 549 26.90 0.96 -24.27
C ILE A 549 26.55 0.20 -22.99
N PHE A 550 27.04 -1.03 -22.89
CA PHE A 550 26.82 -1.98 -21.83
C PHE A 550 28.19 -2.60 -21.43
N PRO A 551 29.07 -1.84 -20.76
CA PRO A 551 30.40 -2.32 -20.39
C PRO A 551 30.34 -3.55 -19.48
N ARG A 552 31.03 -4.63 -19.89
CA ARG A 552 31.18 -5.85 -19.09
C ARG A 552 31.88 -5.51 -17.77
N TYR A 553 31.50 -6.18 -16.69
CA TYR A 553 32.07 -6.02 -15.34
C TYR A 553 31.90 -4.63 -14.69
N ARG A 554 31.21 -3.68 -15.32
CA ARG A 554 30.66 -2.51 -14.63
C ARG A 554 29.26 -2.84 -14.12
N ASN A 555 29.20 -3.61 -13.03
CA ASN A 555 28.04 -3.54 -12.15
C ASN A 555 28.50 -2.77 -10.89
N PRO A 556 27.80 -1.69 -10.54
CA PRO A 556 26.35 -1.64 -10.58
C PRO A 556 25.78 -0.81 -11.75
N LYS A 557 24.50 -1.05 -12.04
CA LYS A 557 23.57 -0.15 -12.74
C LYS A 557 23.99 1.32 -12.60
N PRO A 558 23.88 2.17 -13.65
CA PRO A 558 24.35 3.55 -13.61
C PRO A 558 23.85 4.27 -12.36
N GLY A 559 24.75 4.53 -11.41
CA GLY A 559 24.41 5.01 -10.08
C GLY A 559 25.60 5.13 -9.13
N GLY A 560 26.51 4.14 -9.05
CA GLY A 560 27.58 4.21 -8.04
C GLY A 560 27.01 4.47 -6.62
N LEU A 561 27.63 5.34 -5.82
CA LEU A 561 27.09 5.79 -4.52
C LEU A 561 25.68 6.44 -4.61
N LEU A 562 25.27 6.97 -5.78
CA LEU A 562 23.93 7.53 -6.01
C LEU A 562 22.85 6.44 -6.14
N GLY A 563 23.22 5.17 -6.36
CA GLY A 563 22.28 4.05 -6.43
C GLY A 563 21.60 3.71 -5.10
N ILE A 564 22.20 4.12 -3.97
CA ILE A 564 21.61 3.95 -2.63
C ILE A 564 20.34 4.81 -2.48
N GLY A 565 20.32 6.01 -3.06
CA GLY A 565 19.12 6.87 -3.05
C GLY A 565 17.93 6.21 -3.76
N ASN A 566 18.19 5.54 -4.89
CA ASN A 566 17.15 4.82 -5.65
C ASN A 566 16.68 3.53 -4.98
N HIS A 567 17.40 3.05 -3.96
CA HIS A 567 16.98 1.96 -3.10
C HIS A 567 15.99 2.44 -2.02
N MET A 568 15.89 3.74 -1.75
CA MET A 568 14.97 4.24 -0.71
C MET A 568 13.52 3.91 -1.04
N MET A 569 12.77 3.48 -0.02
CA MET A 569 11.35 3.12 -0.17
C MET A 569 10.50 4.29 -0.69
N GLY A 570 10.86 5.53 -0.36
CA GLY A 570 10.21 6.74 -0.90
C GLY A 570 10.25 6.84 -2.43
N GLU A 571 11.31 6.37 -3.09
CA GLU A 571 11.41 6.36 -4.56
C GLU A 571 10.45 5.33 -5.18
N TYR A 572 10.40 4.13 -4.60
CA TYR A 572 9.41 3.12 -4.97
C TYR A 572 7.98 3.65 -4.81
N MET A 573 7.70 4.26 -3.65
CA MET A 573 6.38 4.81 -3.34
C MET A 573 6.00 5.95 -4.27
N ALA A 574 6.91 6.84 -4.65
CA ALA A 574 6.61 7.92 -5.59
C ALA A 574 6.11 7.37 -6.93
N HIS A 575 6.77 6.35 -7.48
CA HIS A 575 6.38 5.72 -8.73
C HIS A 575 5.04 4.97 -8.63
N ILE A 576 4.84 4.19 -7.56
CA ILE A 576 3.58 3.45 -7.35
C ILE A 576 2.43 4.43 -7.14
N THR A 577 2.65 5.52 -6.39
CA THR A 577 1.66 6.60 -6.17
C THR A 577 1.26 7.24 -7.49
N HIS A 578 2.22 7.65 -8.32
CA HIS A 578 1.92 8.24 -9.62
C HIS A 578 1.11 7.29 -10.49
N ARG A 579 1.48 6.00 -10.54
CA ARG A 579 0.72 5.02 -11.31
C ARG A 579 -0.70 4.86 -10.79
N LEU A 580 -0.88 4.76 -9.47
CA LEU A 580 -2.19 4.63 -8.85
C LEU A 580 -3.08 5.86 -9.14
N LEU A 581 -2.53 7.07 -9.06
CA LEU A 581 -3.28 8.30 -9.36
C LEU A 581 -3.70 8.39 -10.83
N ILE A 582 -2.86 7.96 -11.77
CA ILE A 582 -3.19 7.91 -13.19
C ILE A 582 -4.25 6.83 -13.47
N ALA A 583 -4.14 5.66 -12.83
CA ALA A 583 -5.14 4.60 -12.96
C ALA A 583 -6.52 5.04 -12.45
N ILE A 584 -6.57 5.83 -11.36
CA ILE A 584 -7.82 6.35 -10.79
C ILE A 584 -8.44 7.44 -11.65
N GLU A 585 -7.63 8.39 -12.13
CA GLU A 585 -8.11 9.54 -12.91
C GLU A 585 -7.19 9.77 -14.12
N PRO A 586 -7.37 9.01 -15.22
CA PRO A 586 -6.53 9.14 -16.41
C PRO A 586 -6.61 10.53 -17.06
N SER A 587 -7.71 11.25 -16.85
CA SER A 587 -7.97 12.57 -17.43
C SER A 587 -7.61 13.75 -16.51
N ARG A 588 -6.86 13.47 -15.43
CA ARG A 588 -6.46 14.45 -14.39
C ARG A 588 -5.87 15.74 -14.99
N LYS A 589 -6.29 16.88 -14.44
CA LYS A 589 -5.77 18.23 -14.76
C LYS A 589 -5.26 18.94 -13.49
N PRO A 590 -4.01 19.45 -13.48
CA PRO A 590 -2.97 19.27 -14.50
C PRO A 590 -2.46 17.82 -14.58
N PRO A 591 -1.90 17.38 -15.74
CA PRO A 591 -1.30 16.05 -15.84
C PRO A 591 -0.08 15.93 -14.91
N LEU A 592 0.18 14.73 -14.40
CA LEU A 592 1.39 14.47 -13.62
C LEU A 592 2.63 14.51 -14.52
N ASP A 593 3.74 15.04 -14.02
CA ASP A 593 5.00 15.17 -14.77
C ASP A 593 5.51 13.84 -15.33
N ALA A 594 5.32 12.74 -14.59
CA ALA A 594 5.67 11.40 -15.04
C ALA A 594 4.89 11.00 -16.30
N GLN A 595 3.58 11.27 -16.34
CA GLN A 595 2.72 10.98 -17.49
C GLN A 595 3.09 11.84 -18.70
N ALA A 596 3.40 13.12 -18.47
CA ALA A 596 3.87 14.02 -19.53
C ALA A 596 5.18 13.52 -20.15
N LYS A 597 6.14 13.06 -19.35
CA LYS A 597 7.41 12.49 -19.83
C LYS A 597 7.22 11.20 -20.64
N ILE A 598 6.25 10.36 -20.28
CA ILE A 598 5.93 9.14 -21.06
C ILE A 598 5.35 9.50 -22.42
N LYS A 599 4.45 10.50 -22.48
CA LYS A 599 3.94 11.01 -23.76
C LYS A 599 5.06 11.55 -24.65
N LEU A 600 5.95 12.37 -24.09
CA LEU A 600 7.13 12.87 -24.81
C LEU A 600 8.04 11.74 -25.32
N PHE A 601 8.14 10.64 -24.58
CA PHE A 601 8.90 9.46 -25.03
C PHE A 601 8.25 8.78 -26.23
N ALA A 602 6.93 8.60 -26.23
CA ALA A 602 6.20 8.04 -27.37
C ALA A 602 6.32 8.94 -28.63
N GLU A 603 6.28 10.27 -28.45
CA GLU A 603 6.52 11.25 -29.53
C GLU A 603 7.97 11.16 -30.05
N GLN A 604 8.96 11.04 -29.15
CA GLN A 604 10.36 10.83 -29.52
C GLN A 604 10.55 9.54 -30.31
N MET A 605 9.92 8.44 -29.88
CA MET A 605 9.97 7.17 -30.60
C MET A 605 9.43 7.34 -32.03
N THR A 606 8.28 7.98 -32.19
CA THR A 606 7.68 8.24 -33.51
C THR A 606 8.60 9.08 -34.40
N THR A 607 9.18 10.15 -33.83
CA THR A 607 10.08 11.08 -34.54
C THR A 607 11.37 10.41 -35.01
N HIS A 608 11.95 9.52 -34.19
CA HIS A 608 13.23 8.88 -34.47
C HIS A 608 13.13 7.43 -34.96
N GLY A 609 11.91 6.91 -35.18
CA GLY A 609 11.66 5.50 -35.48
C GLY A 609 12.41 4.97 -36.70
N SER A 610 12.50 5.76 -37.78
CA SER A 610 13.23 5.39 -39.00
C SER A 610 14.75 5.24 -38.80
N THR A 611 15.28 5.88 -37.75
CA THR A 611 16.69 5.88 -37.38
C THR A 611 16.98 5.01 -36.16
N SER A 612 15.97 4.34 -35.59
CA SER A 612 16.12 3.50 -34.41
C SER A 612 16.35 2.03 -34.78
N PRO A 613 17.06 1.24 -33.96
CA PRO A 613 17.08 -0.22 -34.11
C PRO A 613 15.66 -0.76 -34.07
N LYS A 614 15.28 -1.53 -35.10
CA LYS A 614 13.91 -2.04 -35.27
C LYS A 614 13.46 -2.85 -34.04
N ASP A 615 14.30 -3.76 -33.58
CA ASP A 615 13.97 -4.65 -32.46
C ASP A 615 13.83 -3.90 -31.12
N GLU A 616 14.66 -2.87 -30.88
CA GLU A 616 14.55 -2.00 -29.71
C GLU A 616 13.28 -1.14 -29.76
N TYR A 617 12.98 -0.56 -30.92
CA TYR A 617 11.76 0.23 -31.14
C TYR A 617 10.50 -0.61 -30.89
N GLU A 618 10.42 -1.80 -31.49
CA GLU A 618 9.29 -2.71 -31.29
C GLU A 618 9.20 -3.17 -29.83
N ARG A 619 10.32 -3.48 -29.16
CA ARG A 619 10.34 -3.83 -27.74
C ARG A 619 9.78 -2.68 -26.88
N ASN A 620 10.20 -1.44 -27.15
CA ASN A 620 9.76 -0.27 -26.39
C ASN A 620 8.27 0.05 -26.61
N ASP A 621 7.74 -0.20 -27.82
CA ASP A 621 6.29 -0.14 -28.08
C ASP A 621 5.52 -1.16 -27.22
N LEU A 622 6.04 -2.38 -27.08
CA LEU A 622 5.45 -3.37 -26.17
C LEU A 622 5.58 -2.95 -24.69
N PHE A 623 6.69 -2.34 -24.28
CA PHE A 623 6.85 -1.82 -22.92
C PHE A 623 5.87 -0.69 -22.61
N LEU A 624 5.59 0.21 -23.56
CA LEU A 624 4.55 1.23 -23.40
C LEU A 624 3.16 0.58 -23.22
N LYS A 625 2.82 -0.43 -24.02
CA LYS A 625 1.57 -1.19 -23.88
C LYS A 625 1.47 -1.91 -22.54
N MET A 626 2.55 -2.54 -22.09
CA MET A 626 2.60 -3.19 -20.78
C MET A 626 2.44 -2.18 -19.64
N HIS A 627 3.01 -0.98 -19.79
CA HIS A 627 2.85 0.09 -18.82
C HIS A 627 1.39 0.53 -18.69
N GLU A 628 0.70 0.72 -19.82
CA GLU A 628 -0.73 1.08 -19.86
C GLU A 628 -1.62 -0.02 -19.26
N GLN A 629 -1.32 -1.29 -19.49
CA GLN A 629 -2.11 -2.42 -18.98
C GLN A 629 -2.08 -2.58 -17.45
N ILE A 630 -1.20 -1.87 -16.73
CA ILE A 630 -1.20 -1.88 -15.26
C ILE A 630 -2.50 -1.30 -14.70
N ASP A 631 -3.24 -0.48 -15.46
CA ASP A 631 -4.54 0.05 -15.01
C ASP A 631 -5.54 -1.07 -14.70
N ALA A 632 -5.48 -2.19 -15.42
CA ALA A 632 -6.31 -3.36 -15.15
C ALA A 632 -6.06 -3.96 -13.74
N ALA A 633 -4.89 -3.74 -13.14
CA ALA A 633 -4.59 -4.16 -11.77
C ALA A 633 -5.38 -3.38 -10.70
N LEU A 634 -6.14 -2.34 -11.10
CA LEU A 634 -7.06 -1.61 -10.24
C LEU A 634 -8.49 -2.17 -10.28
N GLU A 635 -8.88 -2.94 -11.30
CA GLU A 635 -10.24 -3.49 -11.47
C GLU A 635 -10.72 -4.27 -10.24
N ALA A 636 -9.82 -5.05 -9.62
CA ALA A 636 -10.13 -5.75 -8.38
C ALA A 636 -10.53 -4.79 -7.25
N THR A 637 -9.93 -3.60 -7.20
CA THR A 637 -10.30 -2.55 -6.24
C THR A 637 -11.64 -1.92 -6.59
N GLU A 638 -11.96 -1.73 -7.86
CA GLU A 638 -13.24 -1.15 -8.28
C GLU A 638 -14.43 -2.09 -7.97
N GLN A 639 -14.19 -3.40 -8.02
CA GLN A 639 -15.20 -4.44 -7.84
C GLN A 639 -15.53 -4.79 -6.38
N ILE A 640 -14.63 -4.49 -5.41
CA ILE A 640 -14.91 -4.76 -3.99
C ILE A 640 -15.90 -3.76 -3.40
N GLU A 641 -16.61 -4.17 -2.36
CA GLU A 641 -17.57 -3.30 -1.67
C GLU A 641 -16.88 -2.04 -1.08
N GLY A 642 -17.35 -0.87 -1.48
CA GLY A 642 -16.76 0.41 -1.10
C GLY A 642 -15.43 0.74 -1.78
N GLY A 643 -15.02 -0.07 -2.76
CA GLY A 643 -13.79 0.12 -3.52
C GLY A 643 -13.73 1.44 -4.29
N MET A 644 -14.78 1.74 -5.07
CA MET A 644 -14.91 3.03 -5.77
C MET A 644 -14.84 4.23 -4.81
N VAL A 645 -15.49 4.10 -3.64
CA VAL A 645 -15.49 5.12 -2.58
C VAL A 645 -14.07 5.30 -2.01
N ALA A 646 -13.33 4.22 -1.81
CA ALA A 646 -11.94 4.26 -1.35
C ALA A 646 -11.02 4.96 -2.37
N LEU A 647 -11.17 4.67 -3.66
CA LEU A 647 -10.39 5.31 -4.73
C LEU A 647 -10.66 6.82 -4.82
N GLN A 648 -11.95 7.21 -4.79
CA GLN A 648 -12.34 8.63 -4.78
C GLN A 648 -11.77 9.38 -3.57
N ARG A 649 -11.86 8.77 -2.38
CA ARG A 649 -11.29 9.31 -1.14
C ARG A 649 -9.79 9.51 -1.24
N PHE A 650 -9.06 8.48 -1.67
CA PHE A 650 -7.61 8.53 -1.87
C PHE A 650 -7.22 9.66 -2.84
N ASN A 651 -7.90 9.73 -3.98
CA ASN A 651 -7.68 10.76 -5.01
C ASN A 651 -7.84 12.18 -4.46
N SER A 652 -8.86 12.40 -3.64
CA SER A 652 -9.12 13.67 -2.97
C SER A 652 -8.08 13.98 -1.89
N ALA A 653 -7.78 13.01 -1.02
CA ALA A 653 -6.83 13.17 0.08
C ALA A 653 -5.42 13.54 -0.41
N VAL A 654 -4.95 12.93 -1.50
CA VAL A 654 -3.66 13.26 -2.10
C VAL A 654 -3.67 14.67 -2.71
N SER A 655 -4.76 15.07 -3.36
CA SER A 655 -4.90 16.38 -3.99
C SER A 655 -4.95 17.53 -2.97
N LEU A 656 -5.52 17.30 -1.79
CA LEU A 656 -5.60 18.28 -0.69
C LEU A 656 -4.27 18.49 0.04
N SER A 657 -3.32 17.55 -0.02
CA SER A 657 -2.03 17.69 0.68
C SER A 657 -1.05 18.70 0.08
N GLY A 658 -1.40 19.37 -1.03
CA GLY A 658 -0.50 20.32 -1.68
C GLY A 658 0.74 19.64 -2.27
N GLY A 659 0.65 19.24 -3.53
CA GLY A 659 1.81 18.99 -4.39
C GLY A 659 2.61 17.70 -4.13
N LEU A 660 2.54 16.77 -5.09
CA LEU A 660 3.71 15.98 -5.49
C LEU A 660 4.73 16.84 -6.30
N HIS A 661 4.66 18.17 -6.17
CA HIS A 661 5.64 19.08 -6.75
C HIS A 661 6.81 19.22 -5.79
N GLU A 662 7.74 18.26 -5.89
CA GLU A 662 9.19 18.47 -5.95
C GLU A 662 9.87 17.22 -6.48
#